data_AF-A0A5J4VYF2-F1
#
_entry.id   AF-A0A5J4VYF2-F1
#
_cell.length_a   1.000
_cell.length_b   1.000
_cell.length_c   1.000
_cell.angle_alpha   90.00
_cell.angle_beta   90.00
_cell.angle_gamma   90.00
#
_symmetry.space_group_name_H-M   'P 1'
#
loop_
_entity.id
_entity.type
_entity.pdbx_description
1 polymer ?
#
loop_
_entity_poly.entity_id
_entity_poly.type
_entity_poly.pdbx_seq_one_letter_code
_entity_poly.pdbx_strand_id
1 'polypeptide(L)'
;MLAPIVRSTVYNFNNYQLSGTTVIFDQRTGAQHQVDTDDGVLPWGNSSTDSKLQIFPSGYTSLSSLAIYGAISNYPASTCAAPFSYYNSSFFELDAATVLAYYSQNIAPSDLQLYNCLPKTLRILTDAQPGGTTSSISQGCSAGIPFYQRLVGIKSKTCYGTDGQYTDSCKTSCSTVYGQKLRMTGYSYTNGLTETQLQKLMARFGPVLTYNDNAKRYQVYYGWNSDIGQLTFQYTYRVGAGSLTTASHSGPGSLPKLTQVIFYTEPPADCTSNYSVPQFGCKCTSTYNPTGCICPKTPEELLNIPKTECSCITNDQRGSCKTCTGATGDASDCICPTTPSGLLNIPKSKCPCIANDQRGSCKTCTGAAGEASDCICPTTPDGLQNVPKSKCPCISGDLRSDCQPEKCTSSTKPPQGCICSGSYTPTGCICPTAGTDTQGLSTNTCPCIKNDVRSQCQPTACTSSSVPQQGCICSQTASPSGCTCPDNPQDLIGVPIARCPCKDENVDPRGLCQTCTGAAGQASDCICPTTPDGLQNVPKSKCPCISGDLRSDCQPEKCTSSTKPPQGCICSGSYTPTGCICPQTATELIGVDKYYCPCISGDKRQNCQPTQCTSEEQDFPPPQGCFCSSRGSPTGCTCPTDPELMWQNTTLDQCDCILGDYRDVCNCVYPTMETPKEFCPCFDKKKKYYQWKEDPRTQPGGVCEIAMSLRALMSVVATVLILPVFALLC
;
A
#
# COMPACT_ATOMS: atom_id res chain seq x y z
N MET A 1 -10.26 -24.64 -16.31
CA MET A 1 -10.93 -23.35 -16.59
C MET A 1 -9.89 -22.44 -17.22
N LEU A 2 -10.08 -22.03 -18.47
CA LEU A 2 -9.24 -20.99 -19.07
C LEU A 2 -9.66 -19.66 -18.44
N ALA A 3 -8.74 -18.97 -17.77
CA ALA A 3 -9.01 -17.62 -17.30
C ALA A 3 -9.35 -16.76 -18.54
N PRO A 4 -10.44 -15.98 -18.54
CA PRO A 4 -10.77 -15.13 -19.66
C PRO A 4 -9.60 -14.19 -19.93
N ILE A 5 -9.11 -14.18 -21.16
CA ILE A 5 -8.09 -13.23 -21.62
C ILE A 5 -8.75 -11.85 -21.57
N VAL A 6 -8.47 -11.10 -20.51
CA VAL A 6 -8.89 -9.70 -20.39
C VAL A 6 -8.12 -8.93 -21.46
N ARG A 7 -8.82 -8.54 -22.53
CA ARG A 7 -8.22 -7.71 -23.57
C ARG A 7 -7.88 -6.35 -22.97
N SER A 8 -6.66 -5.90 -23.21
CA SER A 8 -6.24 -4.56 -22.79
C SER A 8 -7.03 -3.51 -23.57
N THR A 9 -7.36 -2.40 -22.90
CA THR A 9 -8.13 -1.30 -23.51
C THR A 9 -7.18 -0.15 -23.79
N VAL A 10 -6.98 0.15 -25.08
CA VAL A 10 -6.07 1.20 -25.54
C VAL A 10 -6.87 2.42 -25.93
N TYR A 11 -6.48 3.58 -25.39
CA TYR A 11 -7.07 4.88 -25.69
C TYR A 11 -6.10 5.74 -26.49
N ASN A 12 -6.59 6.29 -27.59
CA ASN A 12 -5.85 7.21 -28.45
C ASN A 12 -6.04 8.65 -28.00
N PHE A 13 -4.93 9.38 -27.96
CA PHE A 13 -4.87 10.81 -27.74
C PHE A 13 -4.24 11.46 -28.96
N ASN A 14 -4.92 12.47 -29.49
CA ASN A 14 -4.42 13.24 -30.62
C ASN A 14 -3.14 13.99 -30.19
N ASN A 15 -2.14 13.99 -31.07
CA ASN A 15 -0.89 14.70 -30.85
C ASN A 15 -1.03 16.17 -31.20
N TYR A 16 -1.57 16.89 -30.23
CA TYR A 16 -1.60 18.33 -30.27
C TYR A 16 -0.38 18.93 -29.57
N GLN A 17 0.16 19.99 -30.18
CA GLN A 17 1.22 20.82 -29.63
C GLN A 17 0.85 22.29 -29.80
N LEU A 18 1.31 23.15 -28.89
CA LEU A 18 1.08 24.59 -28.98
C LEU A 18 2.36 25.29 -29.41
N SER A 19 2.26 26.11 -30.47
CA SER A 19 3.35 26.97 -30.93
C SER A 19 2.81 28.39 -31.05
N GLY A 20 3.12 29.23 -30.06
CA GLY A 20 2.49 30.55 -29.90
C GLY A 20 0.97 30.42 -29.75
N THR A 21 0.21 31.05 -30.64
CA THR A 21 -1.26 30.95 -30.69
C THR A 21 -1.78 29.88 -31.66
N THR A 22 -0.90 29.05 -32.22
CA THR A 22 -1.25 27.99 -33.18
C THR A 22 -1.21 26.63 -32.51
N VAL A 23 -2.32 25.89 -32.58
CA VAL A 23 -2.32 24.45 -32.28
C VAL A 23 -1.82 23.70 -33.50
N ILE A 24 -0.82 22.86 -33.33
CA ILE A 24 -0.36 21.92 -34.33
C ILE A 24 -1.04 20.59 -34.01
N PHE A 25 -1.89 20.10 -34.92
CA PHE A 25 -2.45 18.75 -34.87
C PHE A 25 -1.68 17.87 -35.84
N ASP A 26 -0.83 17.00 -35.30
CA ASP A 26 -0.11 16.03 -36.12
C ASP A 26 -0.96 14.77 -36.34
N GLN A 27 -1.39 14.56 -37.59
CA GLN A 27 -2.15 13.39 -38.03
C GLN A 27 -1.31 12.42 -38.89
N ARG A 28 0.00 12.65 -38.99
CA ARG A 28 0.89 11.73 -39.69
C ARG A 28 0.83 10.34 -39.07
N THR A 29 1.13 9.31 -39.86
CA THR A 29 1.05 7.93 -39.39
C THR A 29 1.90 7.74 -38.13
N GLY A 30 1.30 7.17 -37.07
CA GLY A 30 1.96 6.98 -35.77
C GLY A 30 1.99 8.21 -34.86
N ALA A 31 1.39 9.34 -35.26
CA ALA A 31 1.42 10.55 -34.45
C ALA A 31 0.55 10.48 -33.19
N GLN A 32 -0.47 9.61 -33.10
CA GLN A 32 -1.31 9.52 -31.90
C GLN A 32 -0.57 8.89 -30.72
N HIS A 33 -0.82 9.42 -29.52
CA HIS A 33 -0.35 8.79 -28.29
C HIS A 33 -1.35 7.70 -27.90
N GLN A 34 -0.88 6.46 -27.79
CA GLN A 34 -1.69 5.34 -27.33
C GLN A 34 -1.36 5.07 -25.87
N VAL A 35 -2.37 5.06 -25.01
CA VAL A 35 -2.22 4.70 -23.60
C VAL A 35 -3.09 3.50 -23.30
N ASP A 36 -2.46 2.44 -22.80
CA ASP A 36 -3.12 1.20 -22.43
C ASP A 36 -3.49 1.27 -20.94
N THR A 37 -4.75 0.95 -20.59
CA THR A 37 -5.17 0.95 -19.18
C THR A 37 -4.53 -0.14 -18.34
N ASP A 38 -3.92 -1.13 -18.98
CA ASP A 38 -3.28 -2.28 -18.35
C ASP A 38 -1.75 -2.26 -18.56
N ASP A 39 -1.15 -1.08 -18.82
CA ASP A 39 0.30 -0.90 -19.00
C ASP A 39 1.12 -1.00 -17.70
N GLY A 40 0.48 -1.29 -16.57
CA GLY A 40 1.11 -1.42 -15.25
C GLY A 40 1.41 -0.08 -14.57
N VAL A 41 1.11 1.06 -15.20
CA VAL A 41 1.31 2.38 -14.60
C VAL A 41 0.17 2.69 -13.64
N LEU A 42 0.52 3.02 -12.39
CA LEU A 42 -0.42 3.31 -11.31
C LEU A 42 -0.19 4.73 -10.76
N PRO A 43 -0.63 5.81 -11.46
CA PRO A 43 -0.34 7.19 -11.04
C PRO A 43 -0.87 7.59 -9.67
N TRP A 44 -1.82 6.81 -9.15
CA TRP A 44 -2.54 7.02 -7.88
C TRP A 44 -2.26 5.91 -6.87
N GLY A 45 -1.25 5.04 -7.13
CA GLY A 45 -0.83 3.98 -6.22
C GLY A 45 -1.73 2.74 -6.16
N ASN A 46 -2.93 2.78 -6.75
CA ASN A 46 -3.87 1.65 -6.76
C ASN A 46 -4.20 1.17 -8.18
N SER A 47 -4.38 -0.14 -8.31
CA SER A 47 -4.82 -0.81 -9.54
C SER A 47 -6.36 -0.80 -9.68
N SER A 48 -6.87 -1.06 -10.89
CA SER A 48 -8.32 -1.23 -11.10
C SER A 48 -8.91 -2.44 -10.39
N THR A 49 -8.07 -3.37 -9.92
CA THR A 49 -8.49 -4.56 -9.16
C THR A 49 -8.44 -4.35 -7.65
N ASP A 50 -7.93 -3.22 -7.17
CA ASP A 50 -7.87 -2.91 -5.75
C ASP A 50 -9.27 -2.61 -5.22
N SER A 51 -9.50 -2.92 -3.93
CA SER A 51 -10.78 -2.71 -3.28
C SER A 51 -11.15 -1.24 -3.16
N LYS A 52 -10.18 -0.32 -3.22
CA LYS A 52 -10.41 1.11 -3.09
C LYS A 52 -9.48 1.91 -3.99
N LEU A 53 -9.98 3.04 -4.46
CA LEU A 53 -9.19 4.12 -5.04
C LEU A 53 -9.77 5.45 -4.56
N GLN A 54 -8.90 6.36 -4.14
CA GLN A 54 -9.26 7.74 -3.89
C GLN A 54 -8.23 8.62 -4.59
N ILE A 55 -8.65 9.33 -5.65
CA ILE A 55 -7.74 10.13 -6.48
C ILE A 55 -7.41 11.47 -5.81
N PHE A 56 -8.33 12.02 -5.02
CA PHE A 56 -8.07 13.28 -4.31
C PHE A 56 -7.19 13.05 -3.07
N PRO A 57 -6.31 14.00 -2.72
CA PRO A 57 -5.53 13.92 -1.49
C PRO A 57 -6.43 13.75 -0.25
N SER A 58 -5.90 13.11 0.80
CA SER A 58 -6.66 12.72 2.01
C SER A 58 -7.29 13.90 2.77
N GLY A 59 -6.84 15.14 2.55
CA GLY A 59 -7.42 16.36 3.13
C GLY A 59 -8.79 16.75 2.56
N TYR A 60 -9.22 16.14 1.44
CA TYR A 60 -10.45 16.51 0.73
C TYR A 60 -11.56 15.49 0.99
N THR A 61 -12.02 15.45 2.24
CA THR A 61 -13.10 14.53 2.69
C THR A 61 -14.48 15.16 2.62
N SER A 62 -14.58 16.50 2.56
CA SER A 62 -15.84 17.23 2.49
C SER A 62 -15.95 18.06 1.21
N LEU A 63 -17.15 18.20 0.67
CA LEU A 63 -17.44 19.04 -0.50
C LEU A 63 -17.01 20.49 -0.31
N SER A 64 -17.21 21.04 0.89
CA SER A 64 -16.90 22.43 1.22
C SER A 64 -15.41 22.71 1.21
N SER A 65 -14.56 21.68 1.29
CA SER A 65 -13.11 21.82 1.14
C SER A 65 -12.70 22.11 -0.31
N LEU A 66 -13.54 21.81 -1.31
CA LEU A 66 -13.23 22.08 -2.71
C LEU A 66 -13.46 23.57 -3.04
N ALA A 67 -12.46 24.22 -3.62
CA ALA A 67 -12.50 25.64 -4.00
C ALA A 67 -13.66 25.94 -5.00
N ILE A 68 -14.16 24.93 -5.69
CA ILE A 68 -15.28 25.02 -6.61
C ILE A 68 -16.67 24.88 -5.97
N TYR A 69 -16.77 24.61 -4.66
CA TYR A 69 -18.06 24.35 -4.00
C TYR A 69 -19.09 25.46 -4.25
N GLY A 70 -18.67 26.73 -4.04
CA GLY A 70 -19.49 27.94 -4.24
C GLY A 70 -18.94 28.91 -5.29
N ALA A 71 -18.03 28.47 -6.18
CA ALA A 71 -17.33 29.37 -7.11
C ALA A 71 -18.21 29.94 -8.25
N ILE A 72 -19.38 29.32 -8.48
CA ILE A 72 -20.35 29.72 -9.50
C ILE A 72 -21.46 30.53 -8.83
N SER A 73 -21.29 31.85 -8.79
CA SER A 73 -22.32 32.78 -8.29
C SER A 73 -23.21 33.33 -9.41
N ASN A 74 -22.67 33.48 -10.62
CA ASN A 74 -23.35 34.03 -11.79
C ASN A 74 -23.25 33.05 -12.95
N TYR A 75 -24.21 32.15 -13.07
CA TYR A 75 -24.28 31.20 -14.18
C TYR A 75 -24.63 31.98 -15.46
N PRO A 76 -23.74 32.05 -16.48
CA PRO A 76 -23.88 32.98 -17.61
C PRO A 76 -24.92 32.52 -18.66
N ALA A 77 -26.04 31.95 -18.22
CA ALA A 77 -27.03 31.24 -19.03
C ALA A 77 -27.73 32.08 -20.13
N SER A 78 -27.43 33.36 -20.29
CA SER A 78 -28.12 34.21 -21.27
C SER A 78 -27.23 35.06 -22.17
N THR A 79 -25.92 35.20 -21.91
CA THR A 79 -25.07 36.13 -22.69
C THR A 79 -23.99 35.47 -23.54
N CYS A 80 -23.57 34.23 -23.22
CA CYS A 80 -22.42 33.61 -23.87
C CYS A 80 -22.54 32.07 -23.87
N ALA A 81 -22.75 31.47 -25.06
CA ALA A 81 -23.03 30.03 -25.19
C ALA A 81 -21.85 29.15 -24.75
N ALA A 82 -20.62 29.60 -25.01
CA ALA A 82 -19.42 28.84 -24.69
C ALA A 82 -19.21 28.62 -23.18
N PRO A 83 -19.13 29.66 -22.31
CA PRO A 83 -19.09 29.49 -20.86
C PRO A 83 -20.26 28.67 -20.32
N PHE A 84 -21.47 28.88 -20.85
CA PHE A 84 -22.62 28.06 -20.47
C PHE A 84 -22.34 26.58 -20.73
N SER A 85 -21.82 26.20 -21.89
CA SER A 85 -21.46 24.81 -22.18
C SER A 85 -20.36 24.28 -21.26
N TYR A 86 -19.40 25.12 -20.86
CA TYR A 86 -18.30 24.73 -19.97
C TYR A 86 -18.79 24.32 -18.58
N TYR A 87 -19.74 25.08 -18.02
CA TYR A 87 -20.38 24.73 -16.76
C TYR A 87 -21.42 23.61 -16.92
N ASN A 88 -22.27 23.68 -17.94
CA ASN A 88 -23.36 22.71 -18.14
C ASN A 88 -22.86 21.30 -18.46
N SER A 89 -21.71 21.19 -19.14
CA SER A 89 -21.05 19.91 -19.43
C SER A 89 -20.07 19.47 -18.34
N SER A 90 -20.02 20.17 -17.21
CA SER A 90 -19.14 19.88 -16.06
C SER A 90 -17.65 19.82 -16.39
N PHE A 91 -17.20 20.54 -17.42
CA PHE A 91 -15.77 20.70 -17.70
C PHE A 91 -15.08 21.57 -16.64
N PHE A 92 -15.82 22.51 -16.03
CA PHE A 92 -15.34 23.29 -14.89
C PHE A 92 -14.98 22.38 -13.70
N GLU A 93 -15.88 21.47 -13.33
CA GLU A 93 -15.64 20.48 -12.29
C GLU A 93 -14.51 19.51 -12.67
N LEU A 94 -14.46 19.05 -13.93
CA LEU A 94 -13.40 18.16 -14.39
C LEU A 94 -12.02 18.83 -14.29
N ASP A 95 -11.88 20.08 -14.72
CA ASP A 95 -10.62 20.81 -14.64
C ASP A 95 -10.16 21.00 -13.20
N ALA A 96 -11.08 21.39 -12.31
CA ALA A 96 -10.77 21.56 -10.89
C ALA A 96 -10.33 20.23 -10.25
N ALA A 97 -11.08 19.16 -10.51
CA ALA A 97 -10.75 17.82 -10.05
C ALA A 97 -9.38 17.35 -10.60
N THR A 98 -9.10 17.67 -11.86
CA THR A 98 -7.83 17.33 -12.52
C THR A 98 -6.67 18.09 -11.89
N VAL A 99 -6.81 19.40 -11.67
CA VAL A 99 -5.75 20.19 -11.05
C VAL A 99 -5.50 19.74 -9.60
N LEU A 100 -6.56 19.40 -8.88
CA LEU A 100 -6.46 18.83 -7.54
C LEU A 100 -5.75 17.47 -7.54
N ALA A 101 -6.10 16.57 -8.45
CA ALA A 101 -5.52 15.24 -8.53
C ALA A 101 -4.05 15.26 -8.99
N TYR A 102 -3.75 15.97 -10.07
CA TYR A 102 -2.44 15.94 -10.73
C TYR A 102 -1.40 16.84 -10.05
N TYR A 103 -1.82 17.92 -9.40
CA TYR A 103 -0.92 18.93 -8.86
C TYR A 103 -1.13 19.20 -7.38
N SER A 104 -2.09 18.51 -6.73
CA SER A 104 -2.47 18.77 -5.33
C SER A 104 -2.88 20.23 -5.08
N GLN A 105 -3.41 20.92 -6.09
CA GLN A 105 -3.81 22.32 -6.01
C GLN A 105 -5.33 22.46 -6.03
N ASN A 106 -5.89 23.00 -4.96
CA ASN A 106 -7.32 23.23 -4.82
C ASN A 106 -7.71 24.61 -5.36
N ILE A 107 -8.00 24.69 -6.66
CA ILE A 107 -8.34 25.95 -7.32
C ILE A 107 -9.75 25.92 -7.90
N ALA A 108 -10.34 27.11 -8.05
CA ALA A 108 -11.43 27.32 -8.99
C ALA A 108 -10.84 27.73 -10.36
N PRO A 109 -11.04 26.95 -11.44
CA PRO A 109 -10.57 27.31 -12.78
C PRO A 109 -11.13 28.66 -13.27
N SER A 110 -10.40 29.39 -14.10
CA SER A 110 -10.88 30.61 -14.73
C SER A 110 -11.49 30.32 -16.10
N ASP A 111 -12.80 30.52 -16.23
CA ASP A 111 -13.52 30.52 -17.52
C ASP A 111 -13.07 31.68 -18.42
N LEU A 112 -12.84 32.87 -17.87
CA LEU A 112 -12.26 34.00 -18.61
C LEU A 112 -10.90 33.63 -19.21
N GLN A 113 -10.03 32.94 -18.46
CA GLN A 113 -8.75 32.49 -19.00
C GLN A 113 -8.94 31.49 -20.12
N LEU A 114 -9.84 30.53 -19.94
CA LEU A 114 -10.12 29.51 -20.95
C LEU A 114 -10.40 30.18 -22.30
N TYR A 115 -11.32 31.14 -22.36
CA TYR A 115 -11.73 31.75 -23.62
C TYR A 115 -10.79 32.84 -24.15
N ASN A 116 -10.26 33.71 -23.29
CA ASN A 116 -9.36 34.79 -23.70
C ASN A 116 -8.01 34.28 -24.22
N CYS A 117 -7.59 33.10 -23.73
CA CYS A 117 -6.32 32.49 -24.09
C CYS A 117 -6.48 31.33 -25.07
N LEU A 118 -7.65 31.14 -25.71
CA LEU A 118 -7.80 30.12 -26.74
C LEU A 118 -6.78 30.34 -27.88
N PRO A 119 -6.20 29.26 -28.42
CA PRO A 119 -5.42 29.36 -29.64
C PRO A 119 -6.27 29.93 -30.79
N LYS A 120 -5.66 30.74 -31.64
CA LYS A 120 -6.32 31.47 -32.73
C LYS A 120 -6.39 30.65 -34.02
N THR A 121 -5.45 29.73 -34.20
CA THR A 121 -5.27 28.96 -35.43
C THR A 121 -5.01 27.49 -35.14
N LEU A 122 -5.48 26.62 -36.02
CA LEU A 122 -5.21 25.19 -36.04
C LEU A 122 -4.41 24.86 -37.30
N ARG A 123 -3.24 24.25 -37.16
CA ARG A 123 -2.43 23.73 -38.25
C ARG A 123 -2.43 22.21 -38.22
N ILE A 124 -3.01 21.58 -39.24
CA ILE A 124 -3.12 20.12 -39.34
C ILE A 124 -1.99 19.60 -40.24
N LEU A 125 -1.14 18.71 -39.72
CA LEU A 125 -0.08 18.05 -40.49
C LEU A 125 -0.56 16.66 -40.92
N THR A 126 -0.35 16.28 -42.17
CA THR A 126 -0.66 14.94 -42.69
C THR A 126 0.53 14.41 -43.49
N ASP A 127 0.56 13.10 -43.76
CA ASP A 127 1.64 12.52 -44.58
C ASP A 127 1.68 13.12 -45.99
N ALA A 128 0.51 13.46 -46.55
CA ALA A 128 0.38 14.12 -47.86
C ALA A 128 0.76 15.61 -47.83
N GLN A 129 0.65 16.27 -46.67
CA GLN A 129 0.98 17.70 -46.50
C GLN A 129 1.84 17.91 -45.24
N PRO A 130 3.16 17.64 -45.30
CA PRO A 130 4.04 17.77 -44.14
C PRO A 130 4.15 19.19 -43.57
N GLY A 131 3.96 20.22 -44.42
CA GLY A 131 3.91 21.63 -43.98
C GLY A 131 2.57 22.02 -43.32
N GLY A 132 1.55 21.19 -43.49
CA GLY A 132 0.22 21.33 -42.95
C GLY A 132 -0.68 22.37 -43.60
N THR A 133 -1.97 22.30 -43.27
CA THR A 133 -2.98 23.31 -43.63
C THR A 133 -3.39 24.07 -42.37
N THR A 134 -3.46 25.41 -42.46
CA THR A 134 -3.83 26.28 -41.33
C THR A 134 -5.25 26.81 -41.49
N SER A 135 -6.05 26.75 -40.43
CA SER A 135 -7.39 27.33 -40.34
C SER A 135 -7.55 28.17 -39.07
N SER A 136 -8.49 29.12 -39.07
CA SER A 136 -8.84 29.90 -37.87
C SER A 136 -9.74 29.10 -36.92
N ILE A 137 -9.55 29.29 -35.62
CA ILE A 137 -10.39 28.70 -34.57
C ILE A 137 -11.39 29.76 -34.09
N SER A 138 -12.64 29.36 -33.89
CA SER A 138 -13.70 30.22 -33.30
C SER A 138 -13.28 30.74 -31.92
N GLN A 139 -13.48 32.04 -31.66
CA GLN A 139 -13.10 32.71 -30.41
C GLN A 139 -14.34 33.23 -29.67
N GLY A 140 -14.17 33.54 -28.38
CA GLY A 140 -15.20 34.17 -27.56
C GLY A 140 -16.45 33.31 -27.37
N CYS A 141 -17.63 33.93 -27.43
CA CYS A 141 -18.88 33.29 -27.01
C CYS A 141 -19.39 32.15 -27.86
N SER A 142 -18.84 31.98 -29.06
CA SER A 142 -19.17 30.89 -29.98
C SER A 142 -18.07 29.83 -30.05
N ALA A 143 -17.06 29.90 -29.19
CA ALA A 143 -16.01 28.89 -29.13
C ALA A 143 -16.56 27.59 -28.54
N GLY A 144 -16.30 26.47 -29.20
CA GLY A 144 -16.50 25.16 -28.58
C GLY A 144 -15.45 24.87 -27.51
N ILE A 145 -15.53 23.70 -26.90
CA ILE A 145 -14.55 23.17 -25.96
C ILE A 145 -13.75 22.08 -26.69
N PRO A 146 -12.75 22.44 -27.52
CA PRO A 146 -12.02 21.46 -28.31
C PRO A 146 -11.04 20.66 -27.46
N PHE A 147 -10.67 19.46 -27.92
CA PHE A 147 -9.70 18.59 -27.23
C PHE A 147 -8.31 19.21 -27.00
N TYR A 148 -7.95 20.25 -27.76
CA TYR A 148 -6.67 20.96 -27.65
C TYR A 148 -6.72 22.20 -26.73
N GLN A 149 -7.87 22.56 -26.16
CA GLN A 149 -8.01 23.79 -25.36
C GLN A 149 -7.10 23.82 -24.13
N ARG A 150 -6.67 22.66 -23.61
CA ARG A 150 -5.84 22.59 -22.39
C ARG A 150 -4.35 22.73 -22.64
N LEU A 151 -3.92 22.86 -23.90
CA LEU A 151 -2.51 23.12 -24.20
C LEU A 151 -2.04 24.49 -23.70
N VAL A 152 -2.97 25.46 -23.55
CA VAL A 152 -2.66 26.76 -22.92
C VAL A 152 -2.66 26.68 -21.39
N GLY A 153 -3.10 25.54 -20.85
CA GLY A 153 -3.20 25.22 -19.44
C GLY A 153 -4.38 25.86 -18.73
N ILE A 154 -4.46 25.60 -17.42
CA ILE A 154 -5.52 25.99 -16.52
C ILE A 154 -4.94 26.99 -15.51
N LYS A 155 -5.55 28.17 -15.41
CA LYS A 155 -5.22 29.17 -14.38
C LYS A 155 -6.37 29.30 -13.40
N SER A 156 -6.05 29.63 -12.15
CA SER A 156 -7.08 29.88 -11.14
C SER A 156 -7.81 31.19 -11.40
N LYS A 157 -9.09 31.24 -11.03
CA LYS A 157 -9.95 32.44 -11.09
C LYS A 157 -9.37 33.57 -10.23
N THR A 158 -8.82 33.25 -9.07
CA THR A 158 -8.14 34.21 -8.18
C THR A 158 -6.95 34.89 -8.86
N CYS A 159 -6.16 34.13 -9.64
CA CYS A 159 -4.96 34.63 -10.29
C CYS A 159 -5.27 35.37 -11.60
N TYR A 160 -6.19 34.86 -12.42
CA TYR A 160 -6.55 35.49 -13.70
C TYR A 160 -7.50 36.70 -13.54
N GLY A 161 -8.25 36.74 -12.44
CA GLY A 161 -9.26 37.74 -12.14
C GLY A 161 -10.64 37.39 -12.71
N THR A 162 -11.64 38.12 -12.23
CA THR A 162 -13.06 37.94 -12.59
C THR A 162 -13.60 39.02 -13.52
N ASP A 163 -12.84 40.08 -13.74
CA ASP A 163 -13.25 41.22 -14.56
C ASP A 163 -12.80 41.04 -16.01
N GLY A 164 -13.67 41.43 -16.94
CA GLY A 164 -13.42 41.41 -18.38
C GLY A 164 -14.55 40.76 -19.17
N GLN A 165 -14.35 40.66 -20.48
CA GLN A 165 -15.20 39.95 -21.43
C GLN A 165 -14.47 38.70 -21.95
N TYR A 166 -15.21 37.71 -22.45
CA TYR A 166 -14.63 36.49 -23.06
C TYR A 166 -13.97 36.73 -24.42
N THR A 167 -14.00 37.97 -24.91
CA THR A 167 -13.36 38.41 -26.17
C THR A 167 -12.14 39.27 -25.91
N ASP A 168 -11.79 39.49 -24.64
CA ASP A 168 -10.61 40.25 -24.27
C ASP A 168 -9.34 39.48 -24.66
N SER A 169 -8.23 40.20 -24.75
CA SER A 169 -6.93 39.57 -24.95
C SER A 169 -6.51 38.74 -23.73
N CYS A 170 -5.84 37.62 -23.98
CA CYS A 170 -5.26 36.78 -22.93
C CYS A 170 -4.38 37.60 -21.96
N LYS A 171 -4.73 37.59 -20.66
CA LYS A 171 -3.95 38.27 -19.63
C LYS A 171 -2.69 37.49 -19.32
N THR A 172 -1.57 38.20 -19.28
CA THR A 172 -0.24 37.66 -18.96
C THR A 172 0.14 37.77 -17.49
N SER A 173 -0.69 38.43 -16.66
CA SER A 173 -0.40 38.71 -15.24
C SER A 173 -0.35 37.46 -14.35
N CYS A 174 -0.98 36.35 -14.76
CA CYS A 174 -0.99 35.11 -14.00
C CYS A 174 0.07 34.14 -14.54
N SER A 175 1.14 33.93 -13.78
CA SER A 175 2.28 33.08 -14.15
C SER A 175 2.05 31.59 -13.90
N THR A 176 1.29 31.23 -12.87
CA THR A 176 1.03 29.84 -12.52
C THR A 176 0.03 29.21 -13.49
N VAL A 177 0.43 28.12 -14.13
CA VAL A 177 -0.38 27.41 -15.12
C VAL A 177 -0.28 25.91 -14.88
N TYR A 178 -1.43 25.24 -14.80
CA TYR A 178 -1.52 23.80 -14.61
C TYR A 178 -1.92 23.10 -15.91
N GLY A 179 -1.61 21.81 -16.05
CA GLY A 179 -2.20 20.96 -17.07
C GLY A 179 -1.72 21.15 -18.51
N GLN A 180 -0.70 21.99 -18.78
CA GLN A 180 -0.20 22.23 -20.17
C GLN A 180 0.30 20.95 -20.86
N LYS A 181 0.79 19.98 -20.08
CA LYS A 181 1.24 18.68 -20.57
C LYS A 181 0.11 17.67 -20.75
N LEU A 182 -1.07 17.94 -20.21
CA LEU A 182 -2.21 17.03 -20.29
C LEU A 182 -2.81 17.04 -21.70
N ARG A 183 -3.32 15.88 -22.10
CA ARG A 183 -4.09 15.68 -23.34
C ARG A 183 -5.47 15.19 -22.97
N MET A 184 -6.47 15.75 -23.62
CA MET A 184 -7.87 15.38 -23.46
C MET A 184 -8.28 14.40 -24.55
N THR A 185 -9.03 13.37 -24.19
CA THR A 185 -9.73 12.50 -25.14
C THR A 185 -11.14 12.22 -24.66
N GLY A 186 -11.99 11.69 -25.53
CA GLY A 186 -13.34 11.30 -25.16
C GLY A 186 -13.90 10.22 -26.07
N TYR A 187 -14.76 9.38 -25.50
CA TYR A 187 -15.36 8.23 -26.18
C TYR A 187 -16.84 8.16 -25.88
N SER A 188 -17.61 7.63 -26.84
CA SER A 188 -19.04 7.36 -26.67
C SER A 188 -19.29 5.86 -26.63
N TYR A 189 -20.12 5.42 -25.67
CA TYR A 189 -20.48 4.03 -25.43
C TYR A 189 -21.98 3.85 -25.62
N THR A 190 -22.39 3.22 -26.73
CA THR A 190 -23.81 3.00 -27.05
C THR A 190 -24.54 2.19 -25.97
N ASN A 191 -23.84 1.21 -25.39
CA ASN A 191 -24.37 0.30 -24.37
C ASN A 191 -24.06 0.75 -22.93
N GLY A 192 -23.45 1.92 -22.76
CA GLY A 192 -22.90 2.36 -21.48
C GLY A 192 -21.53 1.74 -21.17
N LEU A 193 -20.80 2.41 -20.29
CA LEU A 193 -19.54 1.93 -19.72
C LEU A 193 -19.80 0.82 -18.68
N THR A 194 -18.94 -0.19 -18.59
CA THR A 194 -18.99 -1.17 -17.49
C THR A 194 -18.26 -0.68 -16.24
N GLU A 195 -18.55 -1.28 -15.08
CA GLU A 195 -17.86 -0.99 -13.82
C GLU A 195 -16.34 -1.18 -13.94
N THR A 196 -15.90 -2.31 -14.50
CA THR A 196 -14.47 -2.59 -14.74
C THR A 196 -13.82 -1.55 -15.66
N GLN A 197 -14.52 -1.11 -16.72
CA GLN A 197 -13.99 -0.08 -17.60
C GLN A 197 -13.84 1.27 -16.87
N LEU A 198 -14.81 1.64 -16.02
CA LEU A 198 -14.71 2.87 -15.22
C LEU A 198 -13.57 2.82 -14.20
N GLN A 199 -13.38 1.68 -13.52
CA GLN A 199 -12.26 1.48 -12.60
C GLN A 199 -10.91 1.60 -13.33
N LYS A 200 -10.76 0.97 -14.50
CA LYS A 200 -9.56 1.07 -15.34
C LYS A 200 -9.27 2.50 -15.78
N LEU A 201 -10.30 3.23 -16.22
CA LEU A 201 -10.17 4.63 -16.59
C LEU A 201 -9.71 5.49 -15.41
N MET A 202 -10.33 5.35 -14.23
CA MET A 202 -9.94 6.14 -13.06
C MET A 202 -8.56 5.77 -12.53
N ALA A 203 -8.24 4.48 -12.43
CA ALA A 203 -6.93 4.00 -11.99
C ALA A 203 -5.79 4.53 -12.87
N ARG A 204 -6.01 4.65 -14.19
CA ARG A 204 -4.98 5.09 -15.13
C ARG A 204 -4.94 6.60 -15.36
N PHE A 205 -6.09 7.26 -15.39
CA PHE A 205 -6.25 8.63 -15.87
C PHE A 205 -6.70 9.63 -14.79
N GLY A 206 -7.08 9.16 -13.61
CA GLY A 206 -7.54 10.03 -12.53
C GLY A 206 -9.02 10.39 -12.70
N PRO A 207 -9.43 11.65 -12.53
CA PRO A 207 -10.84 12.03 -12.64
C PRO A 207 -11.41 11.76 -14.03
N VAL A 208 -12.59 11.15 -14.09
CA VAL A 208 -13.29 10.82 -15.35
C VAL A 208 -14.63 11.53 -15.39
N LEU A 209 -14.80 12.41 -16.37
CA LEU A 209 -16.08 13.04 -16.68
C LEU A 209 -16.92 12.07 -17.51
N THR A 210 -18.17 11.85 -17.11
CA THR A 210 -19.08 10.97 -17.82
C THR A 210 -20.45 11.60 -18.01
N TYR A 211 -21.17 11.21 -19.07
CA TYR A 211 -22.58 11.58 -19.24
C TYR A 211 -23.48 10.44 -18.78
N ASN A 212 -24.29 10.70 -17.75
CA ASN A 212 -25.28 9.77 -17.23
C ASN A 212 -26.59 9.95 -18.00
N ASP A 213 -26.91 8.97 -18.85
CA ASP A 213 -28.09 9.02 -19.72
C ASP A 213 -29.41 8.93 -18.95
N ASN A 214 -29.40 8.31 -17.76
CA ASN A 214 -30.58 8.19 -16.91
C ASN A 214 -30.89 9.53 -16.21
N ALA A 215 -29.87 10.18 -15.66
CA ALA A 215 -30.00 11.47 -14.97
C ALA A 215 -29.90 12.69 -15.90
N LYS A 216 -29.65 12.46 -17.20
CA LYS A 216 -29.46 13.47 -18.25
C LYS A 216 -28.46 14.57 -17.89
N ARG A 217 -27.35 14.19 -17.25
CA ARG A 217 -26.34 15.13 -16.74
C ARG A 217 -24.94 14.56 -16.76
N TYR A 218 -23.96 15.46 -16.73
CA TYR A 218 -22.56 15.11 -16.57
C TYR A 218 -22.19 14.90 -15.09
N GLN A 219 -21.21 14.02 -14.85
CA GLN A 219 -20.73 13.63 -13.51
C GLN A 219 -19.23 13.37 -13.58
N VAL A 220 -18.47 13.84 -12.58
CA VAL A 220 -17.03 13.60 -12.47
C VAL A 220 -16.79 12.52 -11.42
N TYR A 221 -16.38 11.33 -11.88
CA TYR A 221 -16.00 10.21 -11.02
C TYR A 221 -14.53 10.34 -10.59
N TYR A 222 -14.25 10.07 -9.31
CA TYR A 222 -12.92 10.32 -8.73
C TYR A 222 -12.45 9.23 -7.74
N GLY A 223 -13.22 8.17 -7.54
CA GLY A 223 -12.82 7.09 -6.64
C GLY A 223 -13.86 5.98 -6.54
N TRP A 224 -13.49 4.90 -5.85
CA TRP A 224 -14.41 3.84 -5.44
C TRP A 224 -13.97 3.21 -4.13
N ASN A 225 -14.91 2.51 -3.49
CA ASN A 225 -14.63 1.61 -2.38
C ASN A 225 -15.43 0.31 -2.56
N SER A 226 -14.90 -0.81 -2.07
CA SER A 226 -15.50 -2.13 -2.12
C SER A 226 -15.53 -2.71 -0.71
N ASP A 227 -16.51 -2.27 0.09
CA ASP A 227 -16.76 -2.81 1.42
C ASP A 227 -17.65 -4.06 1.28
N ILE A 228 -17.22 -5.19 1.88
CA ILE A 228 -18.04 -6.42 1.96
C ILE A 228 -18.50 -6.92 0.57
N GLY A 229 -17.67 -6.72 -0.47
CA GLY A 229 -17.96 -7.13 -1.84
C GLY A 229 -18.93 -6.22 -2.60
N GLN A 230 -19.38 -5.09 -2.04
CA GLN A 230 -20.21 -4.12 -2.73
C GLN A 230 -19.37 -2.95 -3.25
N LEU A 231 -19.18 -2.90 -4.57
CA LEU A 231 -18.49 -1.80 -5.23
C LEU A 231 -19.35 -0.52 -5.18
N THR A 232 -18.74 0.57 -4.72
CA THR A 232 -19.35 1.88 -4.56
C THR A 232 -18.49 2.95 -5.23
N PHE A 233 -18.99 3.54 -6.31
CA PHE A 233 -18.29 4.61 -7.04
C PHE A 233 -18.62 5.98 -6.44
N GLN A 234 -17.60 6.83 -6.28
CA GLN A 234 -17.73 8.20 -5.80
C GLN A 234 -17.67 9.19 -6.97
N TYR A 235 -18.59 10.15 -6.99
CA TYR A 235 -18.63 11.17 -8.03
C TYR A 235 -19.15 12.51 -7.52
N THR A 236 -18.81 13.57 -8.24
CA THR A 236 -19.36 14.91 -8.04
C THR A 236 -20.20 15.33 -9.24
N TYR A 237 -21.17 16.20 -9.02
CA TYR A 237 -21.96 16.82 -10.09
C TYR A 237 -22.54 18.15 -9.62
N ARG A 238 -23.06 18.91 -10.59
CA ARG A 238 -23.83 20.14 -10.35
C ARG A 238 -25.10 20.13 -11.19
N VAL A 239 -26.14 20.82 -10.71
CA VAL A 239 -27.36 21.08 -11.48
C VAL A 239 -27.51 22.59 -11.62
N GLY A 240 -27.36 23.10 -12.84
CA GLY A 240 -27.38 24.53 -13.13
C GLY A 240 -26.38 25.33 -12.30
N ALA A 241 -26.86 26.40 -11.66
CA ALA A 241 -26.07 27.27 -10.78
C ALA A 241 -25.97 26.77 -9.32
N GLY A 242 -26.54 25.59 -9.00
CA GLY A 242 -26.56 25.07 -7.64
C GLY A 242 -25.16 24.77 -7.09
N SER A 243 -25.06 24.49 -5.79
CA SER A 243 -23.79 24.06 -5.17
C SER A 243 -23.32 22.72 -5.71
N LEU A 244 -21.99 22.49 -5.63
CA LEU A 244 -21.41 21.19 -5.96
C LEU A 244 -21.99 20.12 -5.03
N THR A 245 -22.37 18.98 -5.60
CA THR A 245 -22.91 17.83 -4.85
C THR A 245 -22.02 16.61 -5.06
N THR A 246 -21.79 15.83 -4.00
CA THR A 246 -21.18 14.50 -4.05
C THR A 246 -22.28 13.48 -3.91
N ALA A 247 -22.11 12.36 -4.59
CA ALA A 247 -22.96 11.20 -4.43
C ALA A 247 -22.16 9.93 -4.73
N SER A 248 -22.80 8.80 -4.48
CA SER A 248 -22.22 7.49 -4.78
C SER A 248 -23.23 6.57 -5.44
N HIS A 249 -22.75 5.64 -6.26
CA HIS A 249 -23.54 4.53 -6.78
C HIS A 249 -23.01 3.24 -6.14
N SER A 250 -23.88 2.47 -5.49
CA SER A 250 -23.53 1.21 -4.84
C SER A 250 -24.37 0.04 -5.37
N GLY A 251 -23.73 -1.11 -5.57
CA GLY A 251 -24.38 -2.37 -5.94
C GLY A 251 -23.95 -2.95 -7.30
N PRO A 252 -24.04 -4.27 -7.48
CA PRO A 252 -23.69 -4.93 -8.75
C PRO A 252 -24.67 -4.53 -9.86
N GLY A 253 -24.16 -3.99 -10.96
CA GLY A 253 -24.99 -3.49 -12.06
C GLY A 253 -25.71 -2.18 -11.74
N SER A 254 -25.31 -1.50 -10.65
CA SER A 254 -25.88 -0.20 -10.24
C SER A 254 -25.32 0.97 -11.03
N LEU A 255 -24.26 0.75 -11.84
CA LEU A 255 -23.69 1.81 -12.64
C LEU A 255 -24.76 2.29 -13.65
N PRO A 256 -25.14 3.58 -13.62
CA PRO A 256 -26.10 4.10 -14.56
C PRO A 256 -25.54 3.98 -15.98
N LYS A 257 -26.40 4.12 -16.99
CA LYS A 257 -25.96 4.07 -18.39
C LYS A 257 -25.06 5.28 -18.70
N LEU A 258 -23.75 5.11 -18.56
CA LEU A 258 -22.73 6.13 -18.82
C LEU A 258 -22.33 6.10 -20.31
N THR A 259 -22.87 7.00 -21.12
CA THR A 259 -22.77 6.92 -22.59
C THR A 259 -21.65 7.76 -23.19
N GLN A 260 -21.06 8.68 -22.42
CA GLN A 260 -19.89 9.45 -22.84
C GLN A 260 -18.88 9.46 -21.72
N VAL A 261 -17.59 9.44 -22.06
CA VAL A 261 -16.48 9.58 -21.12
C VAL A 261 -15.48 10.58 -21.67
N ILE A 262 -14.91 11.40 -20.80
CA ILE A 262 -13.88 12.39 -21.10
C ILE A 262 -12.89 12.38 -19.94
N PHE A 263 -11.60 12.35 -20.24
CA PHE A 263 -10.56 12.33 -19.23
C PHE A 263 -9.27 12.94 -19.78
N TYR A 264 -8.36 13.23 -18.86
CA TYR A 264 -7.05 13.76 -19.16
C TYR A 264 -5.97 12.71 -18.91
N THR A 265 -4.84 12.83 -19.60
CA THR A 265 -3.62 12.12 -19.23
C THR A 265 -2.41 12.96 -19.63
N GLU A 266 -1.30 12.81 -18.91
CA GLU A 266 0.01 13.18 -19.44
C GLU A 266 0.51 12.00 -20.27
N PRO A 267 0.62 12.13 -21.61
CA PRO A 267 1.12 11.04 -22.43
C PRO A 267 2.51 10.61 -21.95
N PRO A 268 2.80 9.29 -21.86
CA PRO A 268 4.09 8.82 -21.42
C PRO A 268 5.20 9.35 -22.33
N ALA A 269 6.14 10.10 -21.75
CA ALA A 269 7.38 10.49 -22.42
C ALA A 269 8.38 9.33 -22.43
N ASP A 270 9.45 9.46 -23.19
CA ASP A 270 10.55 8.49 -23.15
C ASP A 270 11.26 8.54 -21.79
N CYS A 271 11.66 7.38 -21.28
CA CYS A 271 12.41 7.31 -20.03
C CYS A 271 13.78 8.02 -20.18
N THR A 272 14.17 8.78 -19.17
CA THR A 272 15.45 9.54 -19.14
C THR A 272 16.45 9.01 -18.09
N SER A 273 16.07 8.00 -17.30
CA SER A 273 16.94 7.35 -16.31
C SER A 273 16.55 5.88 -16.09
N ASN A 274 17.45 5.07 -15.53
CA ASN A 274 17.22 3.66 -15.19
C ASN A 274 16.69 3.44 -13.76
N TYR A 275 16.46 4.50 -12.99
CA TYR A 275 16.20 4.40 -11.55
C TYR A 275 14.80 4.83 -11.13
N SER A 276 14.11 5.63 -11.95
CA SER A 276 12.79 6.17 -11.60
C SER A 276 11.86 6.18 -12.80
N VAL A 277 10.65 5.66 -12.61
CA VAL A 277 9.53 5.84 -13.53
C VAL A 277 8.73 7.06 -13.09
N PRO A 278 8.49 8.06 -13.95
CA PRO A 278 7.61 9.19 -13.63
C PRO A 278 6.20 8.73 -13.23
N GLN A 279 5.46 9.57 -12.50
CA GLN A 279 4.11 9.24 -12.01
C GLN A 279 3.17 8.69 -13.11
N PHE A 280 3.25 9.23 -14.33
CA PHE A 280 2.39 8.82 -15.46
C PHE A 280 3.02 7.77 -16.38
N GLY A 281 4.11 7.15 -15.92
CA GLY A 281 4.90 6.21 -16.69
C GLY A 281 5.88 6.89 -17.64
N CYS A 282 6.80 6.12 -18.15
CA CYS A 282 7.63 6.49 -19.29
C CYS A 282 7.79 5.30 -20.23
N LYS A 283 8.01 5.56 -21.51
CA LYS A 283 8.28 4.52 -22.51
C LYS A 283 9.72 4.05 -22.37
N CYS A 284 9.91 2.74 -22.25
CA CYS A 284 11.25 2.17 -22.22
C CYS A 284 11.99 2.53 -23.52
N THR A 285 13.26 2.89 -23.41
CA THR A 285 14.14 3.12 -24.55
C THR A 285 15.30 2.13 -24.52
N SER A 286 16.06 2.05 -25.61
CA SER A 286 17.29 1.26 -25.68
C SER A 286 18.37 1.72 -24.70
N THR A 287 18.28 2.95 -24.18
CA THR A 287 19.24 3.53 -23.22
C THR A 287 18.71 3.49 -21.78
N TYR A 288 17.40 3.67 -21.60
CA TYR A 288 16.75 3.80 -20.30
C TYR A 288 15.52 2.89 -20.19
N ASN A 289 15.58 1.90 -19.32
CA ASN A 289 14.56 0.88 -19.11
C ASN A 289 14.38 0.54 -17.62
N PRO A 290 13.99 1.52 -16.78
CA PRO A 290 13.71 1.27 -15.37
C PRO A 290 12.58 0.26 -15.21
N THR A 291 12.63 -0.58 -14.16
CA THR A 291 11.56 -1.54 -13.88
C THR A 291 10.20 -0.86 -13.76
N GLY A 292 9.23 -1.38 -14.54
CA GLY A 292 7.89 -0.82 -14.64
C GLY A 292 7.72 0.26 -15.72
N CYS A 293 8.71 0.50 -16.59
CA CYS A 293 8.50 1.32 -17.79
C CYS A 293 7.54 0.66 -18.78
N ILE A 294 6.89 1.48 -19.61
CA ILE A 294 5.93 1.02 -20.62
C ILE A 294 6.72 0.47 -21.81
N CYS A 295 6.54 -0.83 -22.06
CA CYS A 295 7.23 -1.52 -23.15
C CYS A 295 6.74 -1.10 -24.53
N PRO A 296 7.67 -0.83 -25.46
CA PRO A 296 7.33 -0.64 -26.87
C PRO A 296 6.60 -1.83 -27.45
N LYS A 297 5.73 -1.58 -28.44
CA LYS A 297 4.92 -2.62 -29.10
C LYS A 297 5.49 -3.08 -30.45
N THR A 298 6.60 -2.48 -30.90
CA THR A 298 7.26 -2.83 -32.15
C THR A 298 8.58 -3.57 -31.89
N PRO A 299 8.95 -4.58 -32.69
CA PRO A 299 10.21 -5.31 -32.52
C PRO A 299 11.45 -4.41 -32.60
N GLU A 300 11.39 -3.36 -33.43
CA GLU A 300 12.50 -2.43 -33.67
C GLU A 300 12.81 -1.59 -32.43
N GLU A 301 11.78 -1.09 -31.74
CA GLU A 301 11.94 -0.28 -30.51
C GLU A 301 12.36 -1.11 -29.29
N LEU A 302 12.14 -2.43 -29.32
CA LEU A 302 12.57 -3.34 -28.24
C LEU A 302 14.06 -3.67 -28.30
N LEU A 303 14.79 -3.29 -29.36
CA LEU A 303 16.22 -3.55 -29.46
C LEU A 303 16.97 -2.96 -28.26
N ASN A 304 17.81 -3.79 -27.63
CA ASN A 304 18.58 -3.48 -26.41
C ASN A 304 17.76 -3.24 -25.13
N ILE A 305 16.46 -3.55 -25.11
CA ILE A 305 15.67 -3.56 -23.88
C ILE A 305 15.67 -4.98 -23.30
N PRO A 306 16.10 -5.21 -22.04
CA PRO A 306 16.13 -6.54 -21.45
C PRO A 306 14.75 -7.22 -21.42
N LYS A 307 14.73 -8.55 -21.57
CA LYS A 307 13.49 -9.35 -21.49
C LYS A 307 12.86 -9.34 -20.10
N THR A 308 13.68 -9.10 -19.07
CA THR A 308 13.21 -8.94 -17.68
C THR A 308 12.33 -7.70 -17.52
N GLU A 309 12.59 -6.64 -18.29
CA GLU A 309 11.78 -5.42 -18.27
C GLU A 309 10.61 -5.52 -19.26
N CYS A 310 10.87 -6.03 -20.46
CA CYS A 310 9.86 -6.16 -21.50
C CYS A 310 9.75 -7.57 -22.05
N SER A 311 8.57 -8.17 -21.85
CA SER A 311 8.24 -9.49 -22.38
C SER A 311 8.41 -9.57 -23.90
N CYS A 312 8.67 -10.77 -24.40
CA CYS A 312 8.85 -11.00 -25.83
C CYS A 312 7.54 -10.83 -26.60
N ILE A 313 7.62 -10.24 -27.79
CA ILE A 313 6.50 -10.09 -28.72
C ILE A 313 6.71 -10.92 -30.00
N THR A 314 5.71 -10.98 -30.87
CA THR A 314 5.85 -11.62 -32.18
C THR A 314 6.92 -10.92 -33.02
N ASN A 315 7.83 -11.68 -33.63
CA ASN A 315 8.97 -11.18 -34.43
C ASN A 315 10.01 -10.36 -33.66
N ASP A 316 10.08 -10.52 -32.33
CA ASP A 316 11.09 -9.88 -31.49
C ASP A 316 12.52 -10.23 -31.93
N GLN A 317 13.33 -9.20 -32.15
CA GLN A 317 14.69 -9.36 -32.68
C GLN A 317 15.73 -9.64 -31.59
N ARG A 318 15.37 -9.48 -30.31
CA ARG A 318 16.28 -9.73 -29.18
C ARG A 318 16.63 -11.21 -29.12
N GLY A 319 17.92 -11.52 -28.91
CA GLY A 319 18.40 -12.91 -28.80
C GLY A 319 17.69 -13.71 -27.71
N SER A 320 17.35 -13.07 -26.58
CA SER A 320 16.60 -13.66 -25.46
C SER A 320 15.14 -14.02 -25.78
N CYS A 321 14.61 -13.46 -26.87
CA CYS A 321 13.26 -13.69 -27.35
C CYS A 321 13.19 -14.63 -28.56
N LYS A 322 14.33 -15.10 -29.05
CA LYS A 322 14.40 -16.15 -30.05
C LYS A 322 14.33 -17.52 -29.37
N THR A 323 13.77 -18.49 -30.08
CA THR A 323 13.81 -19.88 -29.62
C THR A 323 15.25 -20.36 -29.61
N CYS A 324 15.68 -20.97 -28.50
CA CYS A 324 17.00 -21.60 -28.42
C CYS A 324 17.15 -22.66 -29.51
N THR A 325 18.31 -22.71 -30.17
CA THR A 325 18.64 -23.67 -31.24
C THR A 325 19.73 -24.66 -30.84
N GLY A 326 20.46 -24.36 -29.75
CA GLY A 326 21.65 -25.09 -29.32
C GLY A 326 22.95 -24.47 -29.84
N ALA A 327 22.87 -23.41 -30.66
CA ALA A 327 24.04 -22.72 -31.16
C ALA A 327 24.79 -21.97 -30.03
N THR A 328 26.12 -21.86 -30.17
CA THR A 328 26.97 -21.10 -29.24
C THR A 328 26.56 -19.63 -29.15
N GLY A 329 25.96 -19.08 -30.21
CA GLY A 329 25.44 -17.71 -30.27
C GLY A 329 24.05 -17.49 -29.68
N ASP A 330 23.34 -18.53 -29.22
CA ASP A 330 22.04 -18.32 -28.54
C ASP A 330 22.25 -17.54 -27.23
N ALA A 331 21.38 -16.57 -26.96
CA ALA A 331 21.35 -15.86 -25.68
C ALA A 331 21.21 -16.85 -24.51
N SER A 332 21.77 -16.52 -23.34
CA SER A 332 21.69 -17.37 -22.15
C SER A 332 20.26 -17.58 -21.65
N ASP A 333 19.34 -16.68 -22.00
CA ASP A 333 17.93 -16.61 -21.57
C ASP A 333 16.94 -16.70 -22.75
N CYS A 334 17.36 -17.30 -23.87
CA CYS A 334 16.51 -17.58 -25.03
C CYS A 334 15.25 -18.39 -24.66
N ILE A 335 14.23 -18.37 -25.52
CA ILE A 335 12.98 -19.10 -25.28
C ILE A 335 13.22 -20.60 -25.49
N CYS A 336 13.03 -21.40 -24.45
CA CYS A 336 13.18 -22.84 -24.54
C CYS A 336 12.02 -23.48 -25.32
N PRO A 337 12.31 -24.37 -26.28
CA PRO A 337 11.30 -25.22 -26.88
C PRO A 337 10.52 -26.01 -25.82
N THR A 338 9.21 -26.13 -26.02
CA THR A 338 8.33 -26.88 -25.11
C THR A 338 8.18 -28.35 -25.51
N THR A 339 8.85 -28.80 -26.58
CA THR A 339 8.81 -30.18 -27.07
C THR A 339 10.16 -30.88 -26.85
N PRO A 340 10.18 -32.17 -26.48
CA PRO A 340 11.43 -32.90 -26.27
C PRO A 340 12.37 -32.92 -27.47
N SER A 341 11.83 -33.02 -28.69
CA SER A 341 12.62 -33.03 -29.92
C SER A 341 13.30 -31.68 -30.18
N GLY A 342 12.64 -30.57 -29.83
CA GLY A 342 13.23 -29.24 -29.94
C GLY A 342 14.41 -29.01 -28.99
N LEU A 343 14.50 -29.79 -27.91
CA LEU A 343 15.55 -29.65 -26.90
C LEU A 343 16.84 -30.43 -27.20
N LEU A 344 16.84 -31.35 -28.17
CA LEU A 344 17.90 -32.37 -28.35
C LEU A 344 19.35 -31.82 -28.37
N ASN A 345 19.54 -30.60 -28.88
CA ASN A 345 20.86 -29.96 -29.02
C ASN A 345 21.09 -28.78 -28.06
N ILE A 346 20.18 -28.54 -27.12
CA ILE A 346 20.26 -27.38 -26.21
C ILE A 346 20.78 -27.85 -24.85
N PRO A 347 21.88 -27.30 -24.31
CA PRO A 347 22.38 -27.73 -23.00
C PRO A 347 21.39 -27.42 -21.88
N LYS A 348 21.36 -28.30 -20.87
CA LYS A 348 20.50 -28.17 -19.67
C LYS A 348 20.70 -26.85 -18.91
N SER A 349 21.91 -26.29 -18.98
CA SER A 349 22.25 -24.99 -18.38
C SER A 349 21.54 -23.80 -19.04
N LYS A 350 21.10 -23.92 -20.31
CA LYS A 350 20.27 -22.91 -20.99
C LYS A 350 18.78 -23.19 -20.85
N CYS A 351 18.39 -24.46 -20.97
CA CYS A 351 16.99 -24.86 -20.88
C CYS A 351 16.77 -25.98 -19.88
N PRO A 352 15.96 -25.77 -18.83
CA PRO A 352 15.66 -26.79 -17.84
C PRO A 352 15.01 -28.02 -18.50
N CYS A 353 15.11 -29.17 -17.83
CA CYS A 353 14.54 -30.42 -18.32
C CYS A 353 13.01 -30.39 -18.26
N ILE A 354 12.35 -30.99 -19.25
CA ILE A 354 10.89 -31.17 -19.28
C ILE A 354 10.53 -32.66 -19.20
N ALA A 355 9.24 -32.98 -19.09
CA ALA A 355 8.79 -34.37 -19.16
C ALA A 355 9.15 -34.99 -20.53
N ASN A 356 9.68 -36.23 -20.50
CA ASN A 356 10.14 -36.98 -21.69
C ASN A 356 11.29 -36.32 -22.47
N ASP A 357 12.09 -35.47 -21.83
CA ASP A 357 13.28 -34.87 -22.45
C ASP A 357 14.25 -35.93 -22.98
N GLN A 358 14.67 -35.77 -24.23
CA GLN A 358 15.53 -36.75 -24.91
C GLN A 358 17.01 -36.54 -24.63
N ARG A 359 17.41 -35.41 -24.04
CA ARG A 359 18.81 -35.12 -23.68
C ARG A 359 19.29 -36.07 -22.58
N GLY A 360 20.49 -36.63 -22.75
CA GLY A 360 21.10 -37.53 -21.76
C GLY A 360 21.21 -36.90 -20.36
N SER A 361 21.51 -35.61 -20.29
CA SER A 361 21.59 -34.80 -19.04
C SER A 361 20.24 -34.62 -18.32
N CYS A 362 19.13 -34.89 -19.00
CA CYS A 362 17.78 -34.76 -18.49
C CYS A 362 17.09 -36.09 -18.20
N LYS A 363 17.78 -37.20 -18.46
CA LYS A 363 17.35 -38.51 -17.99
C LYS A 363 17.75 -38.69 -16.53
N THR A 364 16.95 -39.43 -15.78
CA THR A 364 17.32 -39.87 -14.43
C THR A 364 18.51 -40.82 -14.53
N CYS A 365 19.54 -40.60 -13.72
CA CYS A 365 20.69 -41.50 -13.67
C CYS A 365 20.23 -42.90 -13.23
N THR A 366 20.59 -43.93 -13.99
CA THR A 366 20.31 -45.34 -13.66
C THR A 366 21.58 -46.12 -13.30
N GLY A 367 22.76 -45.53 -13.53
CA GLY A 367 24.05 -46.17 -13.28
C GLY A 367 24.67 -46.84 -14.49
N ALA A 368 23.99 -46.80 -15.64
CA ALA A 368 24.50 -47.42 -16.86
C ALA A 368 25.80 -46.76 -17.36
N ALA A 369 26.70 -47.58 -17.91
CA ALA A 369 27.91 -47.12 -18.57
C ALA A 369 27.53 -46.28 -19.80
N GLY A 370 28.02 -45.03 -19.87
CA GLY A 370 27.72 -44.08 -20.96
C GLY A 370 26.63 -43.04 -20.65
N GLU A 371 25.99 -43.05 -19.49
CA GLU A 371 25.10 -41.94 -19.10
C GLU A 371 25.90 -40.63 -18.91
N ALA A 372 25.28 -39.51 -19.28
CA ALA A 372 25.84 -38.18 -19.10
C ALA A 372 26.23 -37.93 -17.64
N SER A 373 27.35 -37.23 -17.42
CA SER A 373 27.85 -36.94 -16.06
C SER A 373 26.94 -35.99 -15.26
N ASP A 374 26.01 -35.31 -15.93
CA ASP A 374 25.08 -34.31 -15.39
C ASP A 374 23.61 -34.73 -15.45
N CYS A 375 23.35 -36.05 -15.56
CA CYS A 375 22.00 -36.64 -15.47
C CYS A 375 21.27 -36.24 -14.17
N ILE A 376 19.95 -36.37 -14.15
CA ILE A 376 19.15 -36.01 -12.97
C ILE A 376 19.33 -37.10 -11.91
N CYS A 377 19.84 -36.74 -10.74
CA CYS A 377 19.99 -37.69 -9.66
C CYS A 377 18.62 -38.10 -9.08
N PRO A 378 18.35 -39.40 -8.90
CA PRO A 378 17.23 -39.86 -8.11
C PRO A 378 17.26 -39.25 -6.70
N THR A 379 16.10 -38.89 -6.17
CA THR A 379 15.96 -38.31 -4.83
C THR A 379 15.61 -39.35 -3.76
N THR A 380 15.53 -40.64 -4.13
CA THR A 380 15.25 -41.74 -3.22
C THR A 380 16.46 -42.67 -3.10
N PRO A 381 16.74 -43.24 -1.92
CA PRO A 381 17.84 -44.18 -1.73
C PRO A 381 17.82 -45.38 -2.69
N ASP A 382 16.64 -45.95 -2.93
CA ASP A 382 16.49 -47.10 -3.84
C ASP A 382 16.85 -46.74 -5.28
N GLY A 383 16.52 -45.53 -5.74
CA GLY A 383 16.88 -45.07 -7.07
C GLY A 383 18.38 -44.89 -7.27
N LEU A 384 19.14 -44.68 -6.19
CA LEU A 384 20.58 -44.45 -6.24
C LEU A 384 21.43 -45.74 -6.19
N GLN A 385 20.87 -46.91 -5.84
CA GLN A 385 21.65 -48.13 -5.57
C GLN A 385 22.69 -48.48 -6.66
N ASN A 386 22.40 -48.19 -7.92
CA ASN A 386 23.28 -48.50 -9.06
C ASN A 386 24.05 -47.28 -9.59
N VAL A 387 23.82 -46.08 -9.06
CA VAL A 387 24.42 -44.83 -9.55
C VAL A 387 25.72 -44.56 -8.80
N PRO A 388 26.90 -44.42 -9.46
CA PRO A 388 28.15 -44.14 -8.75
C PRO A 388 28.11 -42.79 -8.00
N LYS A 389 28.77 -42.71 -6.84
CA LYS A 389 28.93 -41.45 -6.08
C LYS A 389 29.59 -40.32 -6.88
N SER A 390 30.42 -40.66 -7.85
CA SER A 390 31.04 -39.70 -8.77
C SER A 390 30.04 -39.02 -9.72
N LYS A 391 28.85 -39.59 -9.94
CA LYS A 391 27.76 -38.99 -10.73
C LYS A 391 26.71 -38.31 -9.86
N CYS A 392 26.35 -38.93 -8.73
CA CYS A 392 25.34 -38.40 -7.82
C CYS A 392 25.83 -38.39 -6.36
N PRO A 393 25.78 -37.23 -5.67
CA PRO A 393 26.19 -37.14 -4.27
C PRO A 393 25.33 -38.05 -3.38
N CYS A 394 25.87 -38.44 -2.23
CA CYS A 394 25.14 -39.25 -1.26
C CYS A 394 23.98 -38.45 -0.66
N ILE A 395 22.84 -39.10 -0.44
CA ILE A 395 21.70 -38.54 0.28
C ILE A 395 21.47 -39.25 1.62
N SER A 396 20.55 -38.76 2.45
CA SER A 396 20.21 -39.45 3.71
C SER A 396 19.54 -40.81 3.41
N GLY A 397 20.03 -41.87 4.06
CA GLY A 397 19.53 -43.24 3.88
C GLY A 397 20.00 -43.95 2.61
N ASP A 398 20.93 -43.35 1.86
CA ASP A 398 21.52 -43.89 0.63
C ASP A 398 22.10 -45.28 0.83
N LEU A 399 21.64 -46.27 0.05
CA LEU A 399 21.96 -47.69 0.24
C LEU A 399 23.31 -48.10 -0.36
N ARG A 400 23.98 -47.23 -1.12
CA ARG A 400 25.28 -47.52 -1.73
C ARG A 400 26.35 -47.69 -0.67
N SER A 401 27.19 -48.72 -0.80
CA SER A 401 28.21 -49.06 0.21
C SER A 401 29.24 -47.95 0.43
N ASP A 402 29.53 -47.13 -0.58
CA ASP A 402 30.43 -45.97 -0.52
C ASP A 402 29.76 -44.67 0.01
N CYS A 403 28.46 -44.74 0.28
CA CYS A 403 27.65 -43.73 0.95
C CYS A 403 27.17 -44.15 2.34
N GLN A 404 27.35 -45.42 2.73
CA GLN A 404 27.10 -45.85 4.10
C GLN A 404 28.12 -45.21 5.05
N PRO A 405 27.67 -44.61 6.17
CA PRO A 405 28.59 -44.14 7.20
C PRO A 405 29.26 -45.35 7.88
N GLU A 406 30.58 -45.46 7.72
CA GLU A 406 31.38 -46.46 8.44
C GLU A 406 31.58 -46.06 9.91
N LYS A 407 31.99 -47.00 10.77
CA LYS A 407 32.41 -46.67 12.15
C LYS A 407 33.56 -45.66 12.10
N CYS A 408 33.49 -44.60 12.91
CA CYS A 408 34.57 -43.63 12.98
C CYS A 408 35.87 -44.36 13.42
N THR A 409 36.93 -44.23 12.62
CA THR A 409 38.28 -44.78 12.85
C THR A 409 39.30 -43.70 13.22
N SER A 410 38.90 -42.42 13.21
CA SER A 410 39.73 -41.28 13.59
C SER A 410 38.87 -40.16 14.21
N SER A 411 39.52 -39.17 14.80
CA SER A 411 38.91 -37.94 15.32
C SER A 411 38.48 -36.94 14.24
N THR A 412 38.63 -37.27 12.96
CA THR A 412 38.18 -36.47 11.81
C THR A 412 36.97 -37.12 11.14
N LYS A 413 35.86 -36.36 11.01
CA LYS A 413 34.62 -36.82 10.36
C LYS A 413 34.83 -36.86 8.83
N PRO A 414 34.62 -38.01 8.16
CA PRO A 414 34.69 -38.09 6.71
C PRO A 414 33.47 -37.39 6.07
N PRO A 415 33.53 -37.01 4.78
CA PRO A 415 32.48 -36.25 4.10
C PRO A 415 31.09 -36.90 4.14
N GLN A 416 31.03 -38.24 4.09
CA GLN A 416 29.79 -39.02 4.19
C GLN A 416 29.26 -39.18 5.63
N GLY A 417 29.94 -38.63 6.63
CA GLY A 417 29.70 -38.93 8.04
C GLY A 417 30.27 -40.28 8.47
N CYS A 418 30.33 -40.50 9.78
CA CYS A 418 30.72 -41.78 10.36
C CYS A 418 29.88 -42.07 11.60
N ILE A 419 29.69 -43.35 11.92
CA ILE A 419 28.98 -43.80 13.12
C ILE A 419 29.92 -43.71 14.31
N CYS A 420 29.53 -42.99 15.37
CA CYS A 420 30.34 -42.85 16.58
C CYS A 420 30.71 -44.24 17.12
N SER A 421 31.98 -44.43 17.49
CA SER A 421 32.46 -45.67 18.13
C SER A 421 33.02 -45.35 19.50
N GLY A 422 33.09 -46.34 20.40
CA GLY A 422 33.71 -46.16 21.72
C GLY A 422 35.16 -45.67 21.66
N SER A 423 35.84 -45.81 20.52
CA SER A 423 37.21 -45.34 20.30
C SER A 423 37.32 -43.98 19.63
N TYR A 424 36.31 -43.53 18.87
CA TYR A 424 36.37 -42.29 18.10
C TYR A 424 35.01 -41.60 17.99
N THR A 425 34.98 -40.34 18.44
CA THR A 425 33.76 -39.53 18.58
C THR A 425 33.96 -38.11 18.00
N PRO A 426 34.30 -37.97 16.71
CA PRO A 426 34.44 -36.65 16.10
C PRO A 426 33.13 -35.85 16.24
N THR A 427 33.25 -34.54 16.43
CA THR A 427 32.08 -33.66 16.58
C THR A 427 31.11 -33.85 15.40
N GLY A 428 29.86 -34.22 15.72
CA GLY A 428 28.82 -34.46 14.72
C GLY A 428 28.87 -35.83 14.03
N CYS A 429 29.50 -36.85 14.63
CA CYS A 429 29.29 -38.26 14.23
C CYS A 429 27.84 -38.71 14.47
N ILE A 430 27.41 -39.72 13.72
CA ILE A 430 26.05 -40.28 13.81
C ILE A 430 26.02 -41.30 14.93
N CYS A 431 25.07 -41.19 15.86
CA CYS A 431 24.98 -42.17 16.94
C CYS A 431 24.48 -43.53 16.43
N PRO A 432 25.01 -44.65 16.96
CA PRO A 432 24.49 -45.98 16.65
C PRO A 432 23.00 -46.07 16.98
N THR A 433 22.23 -46.79 16.16
CA THR A 433 20.79 -47.03 16.37
C THR A 433 20.51 -48.34 17.12
N ALA A 434 21.49 -49.26 17.16
CA ALA A 434 21.42 -50.47 17.96
C ALA A 434 21.99 -50.21 19.36
N GLY A 435 21.19 -50.47 20.40
CA GLY A 435 21.57 -50.25 21.80
C GLY A 435 22.81 -51.02 22.27
N THR A 436 23.22 -52.08 21.57
CA THR A 436 24.47 -52.82 21.83
C THR A 436 25.73 -52.09 21.35
N ASP A 437 25.62 -51.29 20.28
CA ASP A 437 26.75 -50.55 19.70
C ASP A 437 27.05 -49.23 20.44
N THR A 438 26.23 -48.85 21.44
CA THR A 438 26.50 -47.68 22.29
C THR A 438 27.54 -47.96 23.37
N GLN A 439 28.00 -49.21 23.52
CA GLN A 439 28.99 -49.59 24.52
C GLN A 439 30.31 -48.82 24.32
N GLY A 440 30.72 -48.08 25.36
CA GLY A 440 31.90 -47.22 25.32
C GLY A 440 31.63 -45.76 24.89
N LEU A 441 30.40 -45.41 24.51
CA LEU A 441 30.01 -44.02 24.23
C LEU A 441 29.44 -43.34 25.50
N SER A 442 29.85 -42.10 25.78
CA SER A 442 29.25 -41.28 26.83
C SER A 442 27.84 -40.83 26.45
N THR A 443 26.95 -40.65 27.44
CA THR A 443 25.63 -40.02 27.26
C THR A 443 25.72 -38.58 26.75
N ASN A 444 26.86 -37.91 26.96
CA ASN A 444 27.16 -36.58 26.41
C ASN A 444 27.50 -36.62 24.92
N THR A 445 28.01 -37.75 24.43
CA THR A 445 28.34 -37.95 23.01
C THR A 445 27.13 -38.46 22.24
N CYS A 446 26.45 -39.46 22.78
CA CYS A 446 25.26 -40.05 22.18
C CYS A 446 24.16 -40.22 23.22
N PRO A 447 22.95 -39.65 23.00
CA PRO A 447 21.84 -39.78 23.93
C PRO A 447 21.42 -41.24 24.10
N CYS A 448 20.77 -41.55 25.22
CA CYS A 448 20.25 -42.89 25.47
C CYS A 448 19.22 -43.27 24.40
N ILE A 449 19.32 -44.49 23.87
CA ILE A 449 18.38 -45.04 22.87
C ILE A 449 17.61 -46.24 23.44
N LYS A 450 16.61 -46.75 22.71
CA LYS A 450 15.86 -47.93 23.13
C LYS A 450 16.80 -49.15 23.20
N ASN A 451 16.75 -49.91 24.29
CA ASN A 451 17.63 -51.05 24.60
C ASN A 451 19.12 -50.69 24.74
N ASP A 452 19.44 -49.44 25.12
CA ASP A 452 20.81 -49.01 25.37
C ASP A 452 21.47 -49.82 26.49
N VAL A 453 22.56 -50.52 26.16
CA VAL A 453 23.24 -51.42 27.12
C VAL A 453 24.04 -50.66 28.17
N ARG A 454 24.19 -49.35 28.04
CA ARG A 454 24.85 -48.53 29.06
C ARG A 454 23.99 -48.54 30.32
N SER A 455 24.57 -48.94 31.45
CA SER A 455 23.88 -48.99 32.75
C SER A 455 23.27 -47.65 33.15
N GLN A 456 23.87 -46.56 32.68
CA GLN A 456 23.38 -45.19 32.85
C GLN A 456 22.07 -44.90 32.11
N CYS A 457 21.64 -45.75 31.17
CA CYS A 457 20.49 -45.56 30.29
C CYS A 457 19.30 -46.51 30.58
N GLN A 458 19.34 -47.28 31.69
CA GLN A 458 18.24 -48.17 32.08
C GLN A 458 17.15 -47.39 32.84
N PRO A 459 15.88 -47.37 32.39
CA PRO A 459 14.83 -46.57 33.03
C PRO A 459 14.45 -47.12 34.42
N THR A 460 14.47 -46.27 35.44
CA THR A 460 13.88 -46.55 36.76
C THR A 460 12.51 -45.87 36.90
N ALA A 461 11.74 -46.22 37.94
CA ALA A 461 10.51 -45.49 38.24
C ALA A 461 10.81 -44.01 38.51
N CYS A 462 10.00 -43.10 37.97
CA CYS A 462 10.18 -41.68 38.23
C CYS A 462 9.96 -41.41 39.73
N THR A 463 10.90 -40.70 40.35
CA THR A 463 10.84 -40.29 41.77
C THR A 463 10.78 -38.76 41.94
N SER A 464 10.88 -37.99 40.85
CA SER A 464 10.89 -36.52 40.87
C SER A 464 10.15 -35.92 39.68
N SER A 465 9.94 -34.60 39.72
CA SER A 465 9.25 -33.83 38.69
C SER A 465 10.04 -33.60 37.39
N SER A 466 11.24 -34.17 37.26
CA SER A 466 12.06 -34.14 36.05
C SER A 466 12.35 -35.55 35.52
N VAL A 467 12.32 -35.74 34.20
CA VAL A 467 12.75 -36.99 33.55
C VAL A 467 14.28 -37.03 33.56
N PRO A 468 14.91 -38.04 34.17
CA PRO A 468 16.36 -38.18 34.11
C PRO A 468 16.78 -38.54 32.68
N GLN A 469 18.03 -38.27 32.31
CA GLN A 469 18.53 -38.38 30.92
C GLN A 469 18.31 -39.76 30.28
N GLN A 470 18.21 -40.80 31.11
CA GLN A 470 17.91 -42.18 30.75
C GLN A 470 16.44 -42.53 30.55
N GLY A 471 15.55 -41.57 30.72
CA GLY A 471 14.12 -41.83 30.85
C GLY A 471 13.76 -42.42 32.21
N CYS A 472 12.49 -42.33 32.57
CA CYS A 472 11.94 -43.02 33.74
C CYS A 472 10.52 -43.48 33.42
N ILE A 473 10.04 -44.51 34.13
CA ILE A 473 8.68 -45.02 33.96
C ILE A 473 7.74 -44.20 34.84
N CYS A 474 6.66 -43.66 34.26
CA CYS A 474 5.68 -42.87 34.99
C CYS A 474 5.08 -43.69 36.14
N SER A 475 4.94 -43.09 37.30
CA SER A 475 4.42 -43.75 38.50
C SER A 475 3.40 -42.86 39.22
N GLN A 476 2.69 -43.43 40.20
CA GLN A 476 1.82 -42.69 41.11
C GLN A 476 2.54 -41.58 41.86
N THR A 477 3.81 -41.77 42.17
CA THR A 477 4.60 -40.83 42.98
C THR A 477 5.23 -39.72 42.14
N ALA A 478 5.57 -39.99 40.87
CA ALA A 478 6.02 -38.94 39.96
C ALA A 478 5.74 -39.27 38.48
N SER A 479 5.21 -38.28 37.76
CA SER A 479 4.88 -38.39 36.34
C SER A 479 5.33 -37.12 35.57
N PRO A 480 6.64 -36.88 35.45
CA PRO A 480 7.19 -35.73 34.74
C PRO A 480 6.91 -35.77 33.23
N SER A 481 7.04 -34.63 32.56
CA SER A 481 6.83 -34.55 31.10
C SER A 481 7.88 -35.38 30.37
N GLY A 482 7.44 -36.41 29.61
CA GLY A 482 8.33 -37.29 28.83
C GLY A 482 8.72 -38.59 29.52
N CYS A 483 8.11 -38.95 30.65
CA CYS A 483 8.26 -40.30 31.21
C CYS A 483 7.60 -41.35 30.30
N THR A 484 8.14 -42.56 30.30
CA THR A 484 7.58 -43.69 29.55
C THR A 484 6.41 -44.27 30.33
N CYS A 485 5.29 -44.48 29.67
CA CYS A 485 4.11 -45.06 30.31
C CYS A 485 4.33 -46.53 30.67
N PRO A 486 3.90 -46.97 31.87
CA PRO A 486 3.96 -48.37 32.21
C PRO A 486 3.12 -49.20 31.23
N ASP A 487 3.65 -50.36 30.85
CA ASP A 487 2.96 -51.26 29.93
C ASP A 487 1.77 -51.97 30.60
N ASN A 488 1.87 -52.23 31.90
CA ASN A 488 0.81 -52.81 32.72
C ASN A 488 -0.26 -51.75 33.06
N PRO A 489 -1.54 -51.95 32.67
CA PRO A 489 -2.61 -50.98 32.87
C PRO A 489 -2.84 -50.60 34.34
N GLN A 490 -2.61 -51.51 35.29
CA GLN A 490 -2.81 -51.23 36.72
C GLN A 490 -1.85 -50.17 37.25
N ASP A 491 -0.66 -50.07 36.66
CA ASP A 491 0.36 -49.10 37.05
C ASP A 491 0.06 -47.69 36.49
N LEU A 492 -1.01 -47.54 35.69
CA LEU A 492 -1.54 -46.24 35.26
C LEU A 492 -2.44 -45.59 36.30
N ILE A 493 -2.94 -46.32 37.30
CA ILE A 493 -3.75 -45.74 38.38
C ILE A 493 -2.91 -44.65 39.05
N GLY A 494 -3.41 -43.41 39.13
CA GLY A 494 -2.70 -42.25 39.67
C GLY A 494 -1.65 -41.60 38.75
N VAL A 495 -1.47 -42.09 37.51
CA VAL A 495 -0.68 -41.42 36.47
C VAL A 495 -1.59 -40.53 35.61
N PRO A 496 -1.33 -39.20 35.51
CA PRO A 496 -2.19 -38.27 34.77
C PRO A 496 -2.36 -38.65 33.28
N ILE A 497 -3.56 -38.49 32.73
CA ILE A 497 -3.86 -38.77 31.31
C ILE A 497 -3.01 -37.90 30.37
N ALA A 498 -2.71 -36.67 30.76
CA ALA A 498 -1.81 -35.78 30.02
C ALA A 498 -0.37 -36.30 29.92
N ARG A 499 0.01 -37.30 30.73
CA ARG A 499 1.33 -37.95 30.69
C ARG A 499 1.29 -39.28 29.98
N CYS A 500 0.24 -40.05 30.24
CA CYS A 500 0.00 -41.31 29.58
C CYS A 500 -1.35 -41.33 28.91
N PRO A 501 -1.41 -41.30 27.56
CA PRO A 501 -2.66 -41.39 26.82
C PRO A 501 -3.48 -42.59 27.29
N CYS A 502 -4.79 -42.49 27.20
CA CYS A 502 -5.66 -43.62 27.51
C CYS A 502 -5.29 -44.82 26.65
N LYS A 503 -5.12 -45.99 27.28
CA LYS A 503 -5.26 -47.26 26.55
C LYS A 503 -6.76 -47.49 26.29
N ASP A 504 -7.12 -48.36 25.35
CA ASP A 504 -8.51 -48.58 24.89
C ASP A 504 -9.57 -48.42 25.99
N GLU A 505 -10.72 -47.85 25.63
CA GLU A 505 -11.79 -47.31 26.50
C GLU A 505 -12.32 -48.29 27.57
N ASN A 506 -12.08 -49.59 27.38
CA ASN A 506 -12.52 -50.69 28.26
C ASN A 506 -11.39 -51.32 29.11
N VAL A 507 -10.14 -50.84 28.98
CA VAL A 507 -8.95 -51.44 29.61
C VAL A 507 -8.24 -50.47 30.55
N ASP A 508 -8.41 -49.16 30.37
CA ASP A 508 -7.76 -48.14 31.20
C ASP A 508 -8.45 -47.99 32.57
N PRO A 509 -7.82 -48.39 33.68
CA PRO A 509 -8.46 -48.41 34.99
C PRO A 509 -8.67 -47.01 35.59
N ARG A 510 -8.26 -45.93 34.91
CA ARG A 510 -8.43 -44.55 35.39
C ARG A 510 -9.86 -44.01 35.24
N GLY A 511 -10.71 -44.62 34.40
CA GLY A 511 -12.13 -44.25 34.26
C GLY A 511 -12.44 -42.84 33.71
N LEU A 512 -11.42 -42.10 33.24
CA LEU A 512 -11.46 -40.65 32.98
C LEU A 512 -11.38 -40.25 31.49
N CYS A 513 -11.48 -41.22 30.57
CA CYS A 513 -11.25 -41.03 29.13
C CYS A 513 -12.46 -40.49 28.32
N GLN A 514 -13.26 -39.57 28.89
CA GLN A 514 -14.40 -38.93 28.20
C GLN A 514 -14.00 -37.58 27.57
N THR A 515 -14.62 -37.18 26.45
CA THR A 515 -14.38 -35.89 25.78
C THR A 515 -14.91 -34.71 26.60
N CYS A 516 -14.17 -33.61 26.67
CA CYS A 516 -14.57 -32.40 27.41
C CYS A 516 -15.82 -31.78 26.79
N THR A 517 -16.90 -31.64 27.58
CA THR A 517 -18.16 -31.00 27.16
C THR A 517 -18.43 -29.68 27.89
N GLY A 518 -17.61 -29.33 28.88
CA GLY A 518 -17.76 -28.09 29.66
C GLY A 518 -18.79 -28.19 30.79
N ALA A 519 -19.36 -29.38 31.05
CA ALA A 519 -20.34 -29.57 32.12
C ALA A 519 -19.71 -29.38 33.52
N ALA A 520 -20.47 -28.74 34.43
CA ALA A 520 -20.09 -28.59 35.83
C ALA A 520 -19.96 -29.97 36.49
N GLY A 521 -18.79 -30.26 37.08
CA GLY A 521 -18.48 -31.57 37.69
C GLY A 521 -17.70 -32.54 36.80
N GLN A 522 -17.45 -32.21 35.53
CA GLN A 522 -16.58 -33.02 34.68
C GLN A 522 -15.12 -32.95 35.19
N ALA A 523 -14.42 -34.09 35.19
CA ALA A 523 -13.02 -34.16 35.60
C ALA A 523 -12.12 -33.21 34.77
N SER A 524 -10.98 -32.83 35.35
CA SER A 524 -10.01 -31.89 34.76
C SER A 524 -9.26 -32.44 33.53
N ASP A 525 -9.37 -33.74 33.30
CA ASP A 525 -8.47 -34.56 32.49
C ASP A 525 -9.22 -35.32 31.37
N CYS A 526 -10.30 -34.69 30.89
CA CYS A 526 -11.05 -35.10 29.71
C CYS A 526 -10.29 -34.82 28.39
N ILE A 527 -10.71 -35.48 27.30
CA ILE A 527 -10.10 -35.32 25.97
C ILE A 527 -10.59 -34.02 25.31
N CYS A 528 -9.67 -33.17 24.86
CA CYS A 528 -10.01 -31.88 24.26
C CYS A 528 -10.51 -32.00 22.82
N PRO A 529 -11.63 -31.33 22.46
CA PRO A 529 -12.05 -31.18 21.08
C PRO A 529 -10.97 -30.50 20.22
N THR A 530 -10.87 -30.90 18.94
CA THR A 530 -9.84 -30.41 18.01
C THR A 530 -10.33 -29.31 17.07
N THR A 531 -11.61 -28.90 17.14
CA THR A 531 -12.20 -27.82 16.34
C THR A 531 -12.56 -26.62 17.22
N PRO A 532 -12.46 -25.37 16.71
CA PRO A 532 -12.78 -24.17 17.48
C PRO A 532 -14.21 -24.16 18.05
N ASP A 533 -15.17 -24.69 17.28
CA ASP A 533 -16.58 -24.78 17.71
C ASP A 533 -16.77 -25.76 18.87
N GLY A 534 -16.01 -26.86 18.90
CA GLY A 534 -16.07 -27.84 19.98
C GLY A 534 -15.50 -27.34 21.31
N LEU A 535 -14.71 -26.26 21.28
CA LEU A 535 -14.12 -25.64 22.46
C LEU A 535 -14.99 -24.52 23.07
N GLN A 536 -16.09 -24.14 22.40
CA GLN A 536 -17.07 -23.21 22.99
C GLN A 536 -17.59 -23.83 24.29
N ASN A 537 -17.33 -23.15 25.42
CA ASN A 537 -17.66 -23.56 26.80
C ASN A 537 -16.65 -24.50 27.50
N VAL A 538 -15.50 -24.82 26.89
CA VAL A 538 -14.41 -25.52 27.57
C VAL A 538 -13.37 -24.50 28.06
N PRO A 539 -13.13 -24.32 29.37
CA PRO A 539 -12.14 -23.34 29.87
C PRO A 539 -10.71 -23.65 29.38
N LYS A 540 -9.85 -22.64 29.20
CA LYS A 540 -8.42 -22.85 28.90
C LYS A 540 -7.71 -23.71 29.95
N SER A 541 -8.17 -23.65 31.20
CA SER A 541 -7.67 -24.50 32.28
C SER A 541 -7.94 -26.00 32.05
N LYS A 542 -8.86 -26.36 31.16
CA LYS A 542 -9.16 -27.74 30.75
C LYS A 542 -8.59 -28.09 29.38
N CYS A 543 -8.61 -27.18 28.42
CA CYS A 543 -8.12 -27.44 27.06
C CYS A 543 -7.27 -26.29 26.50
N PRO A 544 -6.07 -26.57 25.95
CA PRO A 544 -5.19 -25.55 25.37
C PRO A 544 -5.82 -24.88 24.15
N CYS A 545 -5.36 -23.67 23.86
CA CYS A 545 -5.84 -22.87 22.74
C CYS A 545 -5.38 -23.44 21.40
N ILE A 546 -6.25 -23.39 20.38
CA ILE A 546 -5.92 -23.77 18.99
C ILE A 546 -6.03 -22.57 18.04
N SER A 547 -5.59 -22.72 16.80
CA SER A 547 -5.69 -21.64 15.81
C SER A 547 -7.17 -21.33 15.49
N GLY A 548 -7.58 -20.07 15.63
CA GLY A 548 -8.98 -19.63 15.45
C GLY A 548 -9.86 -19.78 16.69
N ASP A 549 -9.28 -20.06 17.85
CA ASP A 549 -9.99 -20.21 19.12
C ASP A 549 -10.58 -18.88 19.60
N LEU A 550 -11.91 -18.84 19.74
CA LEU A 550 -12.68 -17.64 20.10
C LEU A 550 -12.74 -17.40 21.61
N ARG A 551 -12.15 -18.28 22.44
CA ARG A 551 -12.14 -18.10 23.89
C ARG A 551 -11.28 -16.88 24.27
N SER A 552 -11.77 -16.05 25.18
CA SER A 552 -11.15 -14.76 25.54
C SER A 552 -9.76 -14.91 26.17
N ASP A 553 -9.49 -16.05 26.81
CA ASP A 553 -8.21 -16.44 27.40
C ASP A 553 -7.22 -17.03 26.37
N CYS A 554 -7.64 -17.17 25.11
CA CYS A 554 -6.85 -17.67 23.98
C CYS A 554 -6.43 -16.60 22.96
N GLN A 555 -6.68 -15.32 23.27
CA GLN A 555 -6.21 -14.20 22.45
C GLN A 555 -4.69 -14.01 22.60
N PRO A 556 -3.95 -13.66 21.52
CA PRO A 556 -2.49 -13.56 21.56
C PRO A 556 -2.00 -12.45 22.49
N GLU A 557 -1.06 -12.79 23.38
CA GLU A 557 -0.39 -11.87 24.30
C GLU A 557 0.80 -11.15 23.64
N LYS A 558 1.38 -10.15 24.30
CA LYS A 558 2.59 -9.43 23.83
C LYS A 558 3.79 -10.38 23.76
N CYS A 559 4.60 -10.27 22.72
CA CYS A 559 5.82 -11.07 22.57
C CYS A 559 6.79 -10.78 23.74
N THR A 560 7.22 -11.83 24.43
CA THR A 560 8.18 -11.78 25.55
C THR A 560 9.54 -12.41 25.20
N SER A 561 9.69 -12.93 23.97
CA SER A 561 10.94 -13.48 23.46
C SER A 561 11.04 -13.28 21.94
N SER A 562 12.24 -13.43 21.38
CA SER A 562 12.50 -13.40 19.93
C SER A 562 11.99 -14.64 19.17
N THR A 563 11.30 -15.55 19.86
CA THR A 563 10.66 -16.75 19.28
C THR A 563 9.14 -16.60 19.32
N LYS A 564 8.49 -16.76 18.16
CA LYS A 564 7.03 -16.70 18.03
C LYS A 564 6.40 -17.91 18.73
N PRO A 565 5.51 -17.71 19.74
CA PRO A 565 4.80 -18.84 20.33
C PRO A 565 3.79 -19.41 19.31
N PRO A 566 3.36 -20.68 19.47
CA PRO A 566 2.52 -21.37 18.50
C PRO A 566 1.22 -20.62 18.13
N GLN A 567 0.62 -19.92 19.09
CA GLN A 567 -0.59 -19.11 18.94
C GLN A 567 -0.35 -17.72 18.30
N GLY A 568 0.91 -17.38 17.98
CA GLY A 568 1.30 -16.02 17.63
C GLY A 568 1.42 -15.10 18.85
N CYS A 569 2.04 -13.94 18.66
CA CYS A 569 2.13 -12.90 19.70
C CYS A 569 2.06 -11.52 19.05
N ILE A 570 1.66 -10.53 19.84
CA ILE A 570 1.62 -9.13 19.44
C ILE A 570 3.03 -8.55 19.57
N CYS A 571 3.58 -7.95 18.52
CA CYS A 571 4.92 -7.36 18.54
C CYS A 571 5.05 -6.38 19.72
N SER A 572 6.16 -6.44 20.46
CA SER A 572 6.43 -5.53 21.57
C SER A 572 7.74 -4.80 21.33
N GLY A 573 7.94 -3.66 21.99
CA GLY A 573 9.19 -2.89 21.84
C GLY A 573 10.45 -3.64 22.27
N SER A 574 10.31 -4.72 23.02
CA SER A 574 11.42 -5.58 23.44
C SER A 574 11.61 -6.79 22.52
N TYR A 575 10.59 -7.21 21.75
CA TYR A 575 10.61 -8.46 20.97
C TYR A 575 9.73 -8.40 19.71
N THR A 576 10.39 -8.54 18.55
CA THR A 576 9.77 -8.46 17.21
C THR A 576 10.12 -9.67 16.34
N PRO A 577 9.70 -10.90 16.70
CA PRO A 577 9.93 -12.06 15.86
C PRO A 577 9.24 -11.89 14.49
N THR A 578 9.87 -12.37 13.42
CA THR A 578 9.31 -12.29 12.07
C THR A 578 7.89 -12.87 12.03
N GLY A 579 6.91 -12.06 11.58
CA GLY A 579 5.51 -12.45 11.51
C GLY A 579 4.75 -12.40 12.84
N CYS A 580 5.19 -11.58 13.81
CA CYS A 580 4.35 -11.13 14.93
C CYS A 580 3.21 -10.23 14.45
N ILE A 581 2.14 -10.13 15.24
CA ILE A 581 0.96 -9.32 14.93
C ILE A 581 1.22 -7.88 15.36
N CYS A 582 1.06 -6.92 14.46
CA CYS A 582 1.30 -5.52 14.80
C CYS A 582 0.25 -4.97 15.78
N PRO A 583 0.67 -4.28 16.86
CA PRO A 583 -0.24 -3.53 17.72
C PRO A 583 -1.08 -2.53 16.90
N GLN A 584 -2.32 -2.33 17.31
CA GLN A 584 -3.27 -1.44 16.63
C GLN A 584 -3.29 -0.01 17.22
N THR A 585 -2.51 0.24 18.27
CA THR A 585 -2.46 1.55 18.94
C THR A 585 -1.04 2.14 18.91
N ALA A 586 -0.96 3.46 18.72
CA ALA A 586 0.31 4.17 18.59
C ALA A 586 1.22 4.06 19.83
N THR A 587 0.61 3.98 21.01
CA THR A 587 1.34 3.82 22.28
C THR A 587 2.02 2.46 22.38
N GLU A 588 1.42 1.42 21.81
CA GLU A 588 1.95 0.06 21.87
C GLU A 588 3.01 -0.24 20.81
N LEU A 589 3.11 0.61 19.80
CA LEU A 589 4.18 0.56 18.80
C LEU A 589 5.51 1.13 19.32
N ILE A 590 5.53 1.80 20.48
CA ILE A 590 6.77 2.35 21.04
C ILE A 590 7.81 1.22 21.25
N GLY A 591 8.94 1.35 20.55
CA GLY A 591 10.04 0.38 20.54
C GLY A 591 9.96 -0.70 19.45
N VAL A 592 8.88 -0.80 18.69
CA VAL A 592 8.73 -1.76 17.56
C VAL A 592 9.27 -1.12 16.29
N ASP A 593 10.25 -1.70 15.60
CA ASP A 593 10.80 -1.07 14.37
C ASP A 593 9.76 -0.98 13.23
N LYS A 594 9.85 0.08 12.42
CA LYS A 594 8.93 0.31 11.27
C LYS A 594 9.01 -0.78 10.21
N TYR A 595 10.15 -1.46 10.12
CA TYR A 595 10.36 -2.59 9.24
C TYR A 595 9.41 -3.75 9.57
N TYR A 596 9.12 -3.97 10.85
CA TYR A 596 8.21 -5.03 11.30
C TYR A 596 6.75 -4.60 11.33
N CYS A 597 6.49 -3.32 11.63
CA CYS A 597 5.14 -2.76 11.67
C CYS A 597 5.06 -1.36 11.04
N PRO A 598 4.25 -1.14 9.99
CA PRO A 598 4.13 0.17 9.34
C PRO A 598 3.64 1.26 10.29
N CYS A 599 3.95 2.53 9.99
CA CYS A 599 3.52 3.66 10.82
C CYS A 599 2.00 3.83 10.78
N ILE A 600 1.39 4.18 11.91
CA ILE A 600 -0.04 4.49 12.02
C ILE A 600 -0.26 5.93 12.52
N SER A 601 -1.50 6.42 12.50
CA SER A 601 -1.81 7.76 13.01
C SER A 601 -1.48 7.88 14.52
N GLY A 602 -0.74 8.93 14.91
CA GLY A 602 -0.31 9.18 16.29
C GLY A 602 0.95 8.42 16.74
N ASP A 603 1.61 7.69 15.85
CA ASP A 603 2.76 6.82 16.14
C ASP A 603 3.99 7.59 16.65
N LYS A 604 4.35 7.38 17.92
CA LYS A 604 5.42 8.11 18.62
C LYS A 604 6.84 7.68 18.27
N ARG A 605 7.03 6.67 17.40
CA ARG A 605 8.37 6.19 17.03
C ARG A 605 9.12 7.28 16.25
N GLN A 606 10.39 7.53 16.60
CA GLN A 606 11.18 8.65 16.05
C GLN A 606 11.30 8.61 14.51
N ASN A 607 11.30 7.42 13.92
CA ASN A 607 11.33 7.20 12.47
C ASN A 607 9.95 7.25 11.78
N CYS A 608 8.88 7.44 12.56
CA CYS A 608 7.50 7.70 12.14
C CYS A 608 7.05 9.12 12.55
N GLN A 609 7.85 9.87 13.30
CA GLN A 609 7.59 11.27 13.62
C GLN A 609 7.93 12.15 12.41
N PRO A 610 7.06 13.10 12.01
CA PRO A 610 7.38 14.07 10.97
C PRO A 610 8.60 14.90 11.40
N THR A 611 9.58 15.04 10.52
CA THR A 611 10.74 15.92 10.74
C THR A 611 10.40 17.34 10.32
N GLN A 612 11.14 18.37 10.75
CA GLN A 612 10.94 19.73 10.19
C GLN A 612 11.32 19.75 8.71
N CYS A 613 10.51 20.37 7.86
CA CYS A 613 10.86 20.54 6.45
C CYS A 613 12.05 21.51 6.37
N THR A 614 13.20 21.08 5.82
CA THR A 614 14.46 21.84 5.87
C THR A 614 14.74 22.70 4.63
N SER A 615 13.94 22.65 3.57
CA SER A 615 14.11 23.48 2.37
C SER A 615 12.83 23.69 1.57
N GLU A 616 12.65 24.87 0.98
CA GLU A 616 11.60 25.19 -0.01
C GLU A 616 11.77 24.51 -1.38
N GLU A 617 12.92 23.92 -1.69
CA GLU A 617 13.19 23.27 -2.99
C GLU A 617 12.48 21.93 -3.19
N GLN A 618 11.83 21.37 -2.16
CA GLN A 618 11.05 20.15 -2.31
C GLN A 618 9.59 20.52 -2.52
N ASP A 619 9.02 20.23 -3.69
CA ASP A 619 7.59 20.49 -3.96
C ASP A 619 6.65 19.62 -3.09
N PHE A 620 7.17 18.55 -2.48
CA PHE A 620 6.41 17.59 -1.67
C PHE A 620 7.14 17.22 -0.37
N PRO A 621 6.42 17.00 0.74
CA PRO A 621 7.02 16.48 1.96
C PRO A 621 7.58 15.06 1.74
N PRO A 622 8.61 14.63 2.49
CA PRO A 622 9.08 13.26 2.46
C PRO A 622 7.94 12.29 2.83
N PRO A 623 8.01 10.98 2.46
CA PRO A 623 6.92 10.02 2.67
C PRO A 623 6.40 9.90 4.12
N GLN A 624 7.22 10.28 5.11
CA GLN A 624 6.86 10.34 6.53
C GLN A 624 6.09 11.62 6.95
N GLY A 625 5.83 12.54 6.02
CA GLY A 625 5.37 13.89 6.32
C GLY A 625 6.48 14.77 6.93
N CYS A 626 6.27 16.09 6.91
CA CYS A 626 7.12 17.03 7.64
C CYS A 626 6.27 18.17 8.22
N PHE A 627 6.74 18.80 9.30
CA PHE A 627 6.07 19.98 9.86
C PHE A 627 6.43 21.23 9.09
N CYS A 628 5.43 22.05 8.75
CA CYS A 628 5.65 23.35 8.11
C CYS A 628 6.61 24.19 8.97
N SER A 629 7.60 24.82 8.34
CA SER A 629 8.56 25.68 9.02
C SER A 629 8.86 26.94 8.23
N SER A 630 9.43 27.94 8.90
CA SER A 630 9.91 29.19 8.30
C SER A 630 11.04 28.99 7.28
N ARG A 631 11.66 27.79 7.25
CA ARG A 631 12.71 27.42 6.28
C ARG A 631 12.20 26.57 5.11
N GLY A 632 10.96 26.09 5.18
CA GLY A 632 10.38 25.24 4.16
C GLY A 632 8.94 24.86 4.48
N SER A 633 8.03 25.19 3.57
CA SER A 633 6.60 24.87 3.68
C SER A 633 6.10 24.20 2.39
N PRO A 634 6.60 22.98 2.08
CA PRO A 634 6.17 22.24 0.90
C PRO A 634 4.67 21.93 0.97
N THR A 635 4.03 21.81 -0.19
CA THR A 635 2.58 21.53 -0.25
C THR A 635 2.29 20.19 0.43
N GLY A 636 1.48 20.20 1.50
CA GLY A 636 1.13 19.01 2.28
C GLY A 636 1.94 18.80 3.56
N CYS A 637 2.77 19.76 3.97
CA CYS A 637 3.32 19.77 5.33
C CYS A 637 2.20 19.86 6.38
N THR A 638 2.39 19.25 7.54
CA THR A 638 1.43 19.27 8.65
C THR A 638 1.73 20.44 9.57
N CYS A 639 0.72 21.19 9.99
CA CYS A 639 0.90 22.26 10.96
C CYS A 639 1.17 21.71 12.36
N PRO A 640 2.15 22.26 13.12
CA PRO A 640 2.34 21.89 14.51
C PRO A 640 1.08 22.15 15.33
N THR A 641 0.70 21.22 16.21
CA THR A 641 -0.42 21.41 17.14
C THR A 641 0.01 22.00 18.49
N ASP A 642 1.31 22.18 18.69
CA ASP A 642 1.88 22.84 19.86
C ASP A 642 1.96 24.35 19.60
N PRO A 643 1.28 25.19 20.39
CA PRO A 643 1.29 26.64 20.22
C PRO A 643 2.68 27.28 20.28
N GLU A 644 3.61 26.71 21.05
CA GLU A 644 4.97 27.22 21.19
C GLU A 644 5.80 26.95 19.93
N LEU A 645 5.62 25.76 19.32
CA LEU A 645 6.25 25.42 18.05
C LEU A 645 5.66 26.20 16.87
N MET A 646 4.36 26.51 16.90
CA MET A 646 3.75 27.40 15.90
C MET A 646 4.25 28.83 16.00
N TRP A 647 4.34 29.39 17.20
CA TRP A 647 4.87 30.74 17.42
C TRP A 647 6.30 30.90 16.87
N GLN A 648 7.14 29.89 17.07
CA GLN A 648 8.55 29.98 16.67
C GLN A 648 8.78 29.73 15.17
N ASN A 649 7.92 28.96 14.49
CA ASN A 649 8.27 28.36 13.21
C ASN A 649 7.26 28.50 12.09
N THR A 650 6.05 29.04 12.29
CA THR A 650 5.05 29.13 11.21
C THR A 650 4.43 30.51 11.09
N THR A 651 4.12 30.93 9.86
CA THR A 651 3.36 32.16 9.57
C THR A 651 1.87 31.86 9.39
N LEU A 652 1.02 32.89 9.45
CA LEU A 652 -0.45 32.75 9.41
C LEU A 652 -0.95 32.19 8.05
N ASP A 653 -0.23 32.49 6.98
CA ASP A 653 -0.47 31.98 5.63
C ASP A 653 -0.05 30.50 5.46
N GLN A 654 0.75 29.97 6.39
CA GLN A 654 1.18 28.57 6.39
C GLN A 654 0.28 27.67 7.25
N CYS A 655 -0.25 28.19 8.36
CA CYS A 655 -1.03 27.41 9.33
C CYS A 655 -2.15 28.22 9.99
N ASP A 656 -3.37 27.68 9.98
CA ASP A 656 -4.54 28.24 10.68
C ASP A 656 -4.32 28.36 12.19
N CYS A 657 -5.07 29.27 12.83
CA CYS A 657 -5.00 29.51 14.27
C CYS A 657 -5.55 28.33 15.09
N ILE A 658 -4.89 27.99 16.20
CA ILE A 658 -5.40 27.04 17.20
C ILE A 658 -5.59 27.71 18.56
N LEU A 659 -6.30 27.04 19.49
CA LEU A 659 -6.50 27.54 20.85
C LEU A 659 -5.14 27.64 21.58
N GLY A 660 -4.81 28.83 22.09
CA GLY A 660 -3.52 29.10 22.75
C GLY A 660 -2.41 29.57 21.80
N ASP A 661 -2.70 29.75 20.51
CA ASP A 661 -1.77 30.28 19.53
C ASP A 661 -1.41 31.75 19.79
N TYR A 662 -0.14 31.99 20.14
CA TYR A 662 0.36 33.30 20.52
C TYR A 662 0.65 34.21 19.33
N ARG A 663 0.55 33.74 18.08
CA ARG A 663 0.74 34.58 16.88
C ARG A 663 -0.22 35.77 16.96
N ASP A 664 0.31 37.00 16.85
CA ASP A 664 -0.40 38.24 17.21
C ASP A 664 -1.79 38.39 16.56
N VAL A 665 -1.97 37.78 15.38
CA VAL A 665 -3.24 37.80 14.61
C VAL A 665 -4.25 36.76 15.11
N CYS A 666 -3.79 35.63 15.67
CA CYS A 666 -4.63 34.54 16.17
C CYS A 666 -5.25 34.82 17.54
N ASN A 667 -4.58 35.63 18.36
CA ASN A 667 -5.02 36.00 19.71
C ASN A 667 -6.36 36.78 19.71
N CYS A 668 -6.77 37.33 18.56
CA CYS A 668 -8.07 37.98 18.38
C CYS A 668 -9.23 37.04 17.97
N VAL A 669 -8.94 35.82 17.55
CA VAL A 669 -9.96 34.85 17.12
C VAL A 669 -10.61 34.17 18.33
N TYR A 670 -9.83 33.94 19.40
CA TYR A 670 -10.29 33.35 20.66
C TYR A 670 -9.77 34.13 21.88
N PRO A 671 -10.22 35.39 22.10
CA PRO A 671 -9.77 36.16 23.25
C PRO A 671 -10.20 35.50 24.56
N THR A 672 -9.34 35.53 25.58
CA THR A 672 -9.69 35.18 26.96
C THR A 672 -9.97 36.46 27.76
N MET A 673 -10.55 36.37 28.96
CA MET A 673 -10.81 37.55 29.81
C MET A 673 -9.57 38.42 30.07
N GLU A 674 -8.37 37.83 30.02
CA GLU A 674 -7.10 38.50 30.30
C GLU A 674 -6.39 39.03 29.04
N THR A 675 -6.82 38.67 27.82
CA THR A 675 -6.16 39.11 26.57
C THR A 675 -6.15 40.65 26.50
N PRO A 676 -4.97 41.31 26.56
CA PRO A 676 -4.91 42.76 26.66
C PRO A 676 -5.49 43.47 25.44
N LYS A 677 -6.14 44.61 25.67
CA LYS A 677 -6.78 45.43 24.61
C LYS A 677 -5.82 45.91 23.52
N GLU A 678 -4.52 45.95 23.84
CA GLU A 678 -3.45 46.42 22.95
C GLU A 678 -3.15 45.40 21.86
N PHE A 679 -3.25 44.11 22.18
CA PHE A 679 -3.10 43.00 21.24
C PHE A 679 -4.38 42.70 20.49
N CYS A 680 -5.53 42.96 21.11
CA CYS A 680 -6.81 42.81 20.44
C CYS A 680 -7.82 43.90 20.84
N PRO A 681 -8.09 44.89 19.95
CA PRO A 681 -9.00 45.98 20.25
C PRO A 681 -10.40 45.48 20.61
N CYS A 682 -10.99 46.02 21.67
CA CYS A 682 -12.37 45.70 22.07
C CYS A 682 -13.35 46.15 20.97
N PHE A 683 -14.35 45.32 20.70
CA PHE A 683 -15.41 45.69 19.76
C PHE A 683 -16.19 46.92 20.25
N ASP A 684 -16.56 47.80 19.32
CA ASP A 684 -17.47 48.91 19.61
C ASP A 684 -18.89 48.36 19.79
N LYS A 685 -19.41 48.45 21.02
CA LYS A 685 -20.75 47.97 21.41
C LYS A 685 -21.86 48.51 20.50
N LYS A 686 -21.71 49.72 19.96
CA LYS A 686 -22.72 50.36 19.08
C LYS A 686 -22.68 49.83 17.65
N LYS A 687 -21.51 49.37 17.16
CA LYS A 687 -21.34 48.93 15.77
C LYS A 687 -21.47 47.42 15.60
N LYS A 688 -21.10 46.65 16.64
CA LYS A 688 -20.92 45.19 16.56
C LYS A 688 -21.42 44.50 17.83
N TYR A 689 -22.72 44.67 18.12
CA TYR A 689 -23.34 44.22 19.38
C TYR A 689 -23.19 42.72 19.65
N TYR A 690 -23.35 41.87 18.64
CA TYR A 690 -23.26 40.41 18.82
C TYR A 690 -21.83 39.95 19.11
N GLN A 691 -20.85 40.44 18.35
CA GLN A 691 -19.43 40.15 18.64
C GLN A 691 -19.00 40.73 19.99
N TRP A 692 -19.52 41.91 20.36
CA TRP A 692 -19.31 42.49 21.68
C TRP A 692 -19.91 41.61 22.78
N LYS A 693 -21.06 40.96 22.59
CA LYS A 693 -21.68 40.10 23.61
C LYS A 693 -20.97 38.75 23.79
N GLU A 694 -20.38 38.24 22.71
CA GLU A 694 -19.69 36.93 22.69
C GLU A 694 -18.22 37.02 23.13
N ASP A 695 -17.62 38.22 23.12
CA ASP A 695 -16.25 38.43 23.61
C ASP A 695 -16.19 38.28 25.15
N PRO A 696 -15.52 37.27 25.70
CA PRO A 696 -15.46 37.07 27.15
C PRO A 696 -14.84 38.25 27.89
N ARG A 697 -14.07 39.12 27.23
CA ARG A 697 -13.48 40.33 27.85
C ARG A 697 -14.49 41.43 28.14
N THR A 698 -15.71 41.34 27.61
CA THR A 698 -16.78 42.30 27.90
C THR A 698 -17.71 41.81 29.02
N GLN A 699 -17.50 40.60 29.53
CA GLN A 699 -18.17 40.09 30.74
C GLN A 699 -17.67 40.86 31.97
N PRO A 700 -18.41 40.87 33.09
CA PRO A 700 -18.02 41.55 34.32
C PRO A 700 -16.60 41.16 34.77
N GLY A 701 -15.71 42.14 34.95
CA GLY A 701 -14.31 41.93 35.32
C GLY A 701 -13.36 41.72 34.13
N GLY A 702 -13.86 41.66 32.90
CA GLY A 702 -13.04 41.60 31.70
C GLY A 702 -12.46 42.95 31.30
N VAL A 703 -11.30 42.94 30.64
CA VAL A 703 -10.53 44.16 30.30
C VAL A 703 -11.29 45.15 29.40
N CYS A 704 -12.31 44.71 28.66
CA CYS A 704 -13.14 45.55 27.80
C CYS A 704 -14.37 46.15 28.51
N GLU A 705 -14.74 45.62 29.68
CA GLU A 705 -15.88 46.08 30.48
C GLU A 705 -15.49 47.24 31.42
N ILE A 706 -14.33 47.11 32.07
CA ILE A 706 -13.81 48.05 33.08
C ILE A 706 -13.55 49.45 32.49
N ALA A 707 -13.19 49.54 31.21
CA ALA A 707 -12.87 50.80 30.54
C ALA A 707 -14.07 51.77 30.40
N MET A 708 -15.31 51.27 30.44
CA MET A 708 -16.51 52.12 30.41
C MET A 708 -16.94 52.57 31.82
N SER A 709 -16.68 51.76 32.85
CA SER A 709 -17.08 52.06 34.23
C SER A 709 -16.21 53.14 34.90
N LEU A 710 -14.90 53.14 34.65
CA LEU A 710 -13.99 54.14 35.23
C LEU A 710 -14.29 55.58 34.79
N ARG A 711 -14.83 55.80 33.58
CA ARG A 711 -15.25 57.14 33.12
C ARG A 711 -16.46 57.67 33.89
N ALA A 712 -17.38 56.79 34.30
CA ALA A 712 -18.53 57.18 35.13
C ALA A 712 -18.09 57.49 36.56
N LEU A 713 -17.20 56.68 37.15
CA LEU A 713 -16.69 56.90 38.50
C LEU A 713 -15.88 58.22 38.61
N MET A 714 -15.02 58.52 37.64
CA MET A 714 -14.26 59.78 37.60
C MET A 714 -15.17 61.00 37.38
N SER A 715 -16.26 60.86 36.62
CA SER A 715 -17.25 61.93 36.44
C SER A 715 -18.04 62.21 37.73
N VAL A 716 -18.34 61.18 38.54
CA VAL A 716 -18.99 61.37 39.84
C VAL A 716 -18.04 62.01 40.85
N VAL A 717 -16.77 61.62 40.88
CA VAL A 717 -15.74 62.26 41.74
C VAL A 717 -15.56 63.74 41.37
N ALA A 718 -15.51 64.08 40.09
CA ALA A 718 -15.42 65.48 39.67
C ALA A 718 -16.66 66.30 40.05
N THR A 719 -17.85 65.71 39.98
CA THR A 719 -19.11 66.44 40.23
C THR A 719 -19.45 66.55 41.72
N VAL A 720 -19.06 65.56 42.53
CA VAL A 720 -19.42 65.49 43.96
C VAL A 720 -18.31 66.01 44.86
N LEU A 721 -17.03 65.90 44.48
CA LEU A 721 -15.91 66.33 45.34
C LEU A 721 -15.27 67.64 44.87
N ILE A 722 -15.15 67.87 43.56
CA ILE A 722 -14.43 69.04 43.04
C ILE A 722 -15.36 70.26 42.97
N LEU A 723 -16.59 70.07 42.48
CA LEU A 723 -17.56 71.17 42.32
C LEU A 723 -17.98 71.87 43.63
N PRO A 724 -18.18 71.19 44.78
CA PRO A 724 -18.49 71.87 46.04
C PRO A 724 -17.28 72.62 46.64
N VAL A 725 -16.06 72.16 46.38
CA VAL A 725 -14.83 72.83 46.82
C VAL A 725 -14.63 74.14 46.05
N PHE A 726 -14.97 74.17 44.76
CA PHE A 726 -14.99 75.42 43.98
C PHE A 726 -16.13 76.36 44.39
N ALA A 727 -17.27 75.84 44.86
CA ALA A 727 -18.38 76.66 45.39
C ALA A 727 -18.10 77.29 46.77
N LEU A 728 -17.07 76.83 47.49
CA LEU A 728 -16.62 77.41 48.77
C LEU A 728 -15.47 78.43 48.59
N LEU A 729 -14.93 78.58 47.38
CA LEU A 729 -13.82 79.48 47.05
C LEU A 729 -14.23 80.69 46.17
N CYS A 730 -15.53 80.82 45.88
CA CYS A 730 -16.18 82.04 45.36
C CYS A 730 -17.17 82.53 46.41
#